data_AF-A0A258F1D0-F1
#
_entry.id   AF-A0A258F1D0-F1
#
_cell.length_a   1.000
_cell.length_b   1.000
_cell.length_c   1.000
_cell.angle_alpha   90.00
_cell.angle_beta   90.00
_cell.angle_gamma   90.00
#
_symmetry.space_group_name_H-M   'P 1'
#
loop_
_entity.id
_entity.type
_entity.pdbx_description
1 polymer ?
#
loop_
_entity_poly.entity_id
_entity_poly.type
_entity_poly.pdbx_seq_one_letter_code
_entity_poly.pdbx_strand_id
1 'polypeptide(L)'
;MNKAWGLIKTTLPDVSIAKSIAFRTDLQDQTSGVNWEPAIRGFSEGDFFLIMKTFEDKAIDVRPGRKFSHVLLIPKKEIIGIYSIEQIISLLPQKINKNTLLEPIPIEITSNNTVRIPDTIQGKFNKLIHGYININSYKNTLIWIGQEGFDIAVIELWKRLTLIERQNFQFGIAFNNDHKGADGISLIAVPESVQSKFVKSDFFIIGKNDNHEPTELVEQLLIGDESVQQRISIFEKTIESKPLSREDIALIAKGIDTFEQLDNIHDLKKLNTLSHIIAEYASLDKQGVGFKQQLLNKIILLAESATFSDLNILRNFKTESFKNSKKTLSTALISWMKKYIFSIENKSVGYISFFEQIKKSNPNWWDKVIIQELESYLGTTQASKIATVYAWLMESSSILSIIKALIDKSENAESYFIEKLPKRISKELIKELQDFSISNNWLRLYAHLLDRQFELSTALTELFKIDKDENYFEAIGVIIAEKDDNSIIDYAVNTGESRMIKIAGKICRNTPKYLNKMNVLNASWQLIWVEAIENGSQLEAGLKEPEKEIHKLFDHLIDGNVISEKLIDKISRSEFGNLLTYPNQANLWEKLPVSIKDIVLLKTSTALLKQLSQNSTTEIPNDNILSEYISRKGIADFLYFNRNNIKSVIPIFEKFPQLTDNNLRDYLNNFSGQINAIDATQLGKLIARKRFSNSASTINSKASKTNNWRFALAECCNLLDFWTKLFSPYSGSLLSSSITQDEWWRNMEELIIELYSNGTSLTTIWKKAGGKESQLLMNASPANVWNDVLYKLRRGQFKDITVNNLLKEIKKQYGENQKFKIIYDLRKNFIKHN
;
A
#
# COMPACT_ATOMS: atom_id res chain seq x y z
N MET A 1 -66.30 -82.11 -3.31
CA MET A 1 -64.88 -81.72 -3.42
C MET A 1 -64.25 -81.76 -2.04
N ASN A 2 -63.36 -82.72 -1.78
CA ASN A 2 -62.57 -82.73 -0.54
C ASN A 2 -61.60 -81.54 -0.59
N LYS A 3 -61.77 -80.59 0.33
CA LYS A 3 -60.88 -79.43 0.47
C LYS A 3 -59.51 -79.94 0.94
N ALA A 4 -58.41 -79.38 0.42
CA ALA A 4 -57.04 -79.86 0.66
C ALA A 4 -56.68 -80.08 2.15
N TRP A 5 -57.25 -79.27 3.06
CA TRP A 5 -57.04 -79.39 4.51
C TRP A 5 -57.68 -80.63 5.15
N GLY A 6 -58.64 -81.30 4.48
CA GLY A 6 -59.31 -82.50 5.01
C GLY A 6 -58.42 -83.75 5.02
N LEU A 7 -57.24 -83.68 4.43
CA LEU A 7 -56.22 -84.73 4.40
C LEU A 7 -55.15 -84.55 5.49
N ILE A 8 -55.26 -83.49 6.31
CA ILE A 8 -54.29 -83.19 7.36
C ILE A 8 -54.74 -83.81 8.67
N LYS A 9 -53.88 -84.67 9.24
CA LYS A 9 -53.94 -85.10 10.64
C LYS A 9 -53.05 -84.15 11.44
N THR A 10 -53.57 -83.52 12.49
CA THR A 10 -52.82 -82.53 13.28
C THR A 10 -53.16 -82.61 14.77
N THR A 11 -52.21 -82.23 15.62
CA THR A 11 -52.39 -82.02 17.07
C THR A 11 -52.88 -80.61 17.41
N LEU A 12 -52.94 -79.69 16.43
CA LEU A 12 -53.39 -78.32 16.67
C LEU A 12 -54.90 -78.24 16.94
N PRO A 13 -55.34 -77.48 17.96
CA PRO A 13 -56.76 -77.24 18.23
C PRO A 13 -57.39 -76.23 17.24
N ASP A 14 -56.58 -75.34 16.66
CA ASP A 14 -57.06 -74.30 15.74
C ASP A 14 -57.03 -74.75 14.27
N VAL A 15 -58.22 -74.85 13.69
CA VAL A 15 -58.46 -75.21 12.29
C VAL A 15 -57.97 -74.12 11.32
N SER A 16 -57.85 -72.87 11.77
CA SER A 16 -57.41 -71.75 10.92
C SER A 16 -55.94 -71.87 10.50
N ILE A 17 -55.06 -72.22 11.43
CA ILE A 17 -53.64 -72.48 11.17
C ILE A 17 -53.47 -73.71 10.28
N ALA A 18 -54.22 -74.78 10.56
CA ALA A 18 -54.22 -75.99 9.74
C ALA A 18 -54.61 -75.70 8.27
N LYS A 19 -55.53 -74.75 8.04
CA LYS A 19 -55.88 -74.29 6.69
C LYS A 19 -54.78 -73.47 6.04
N SER A 20 -54.08 -72.61 6.80
CA SER A 20 -52.98 -71.78 6.29
C SER A 20 -51.80 -72.64 5.83
N ILE A 21 -51.41 -73.62 6.64
CA ILE A 21 -50.25 -74.48 6.35
C ILE A 21 -50.53 -75.49 5.22
N ALA A 22 -51.80 -75.86 4.97
CA ALA A 22 -52.19 -76.91 4.03
C ALA A 22 -51.62 -76.73 2.62
N PHE A 23 -51.54 -75.50 2.12
CA PHE A 23 -51.04 -75.20 0.79
C PHE A 23 -49.51 -75.08 0.73
N ARG A 24 -48.85 -74.91 1.88
CA ARG A 24 -47.38 -74.81 1.99
C ARG A 24 -46.71 -76.12 2.38
N THR A 25 -47.46 -77.04 3.01
CA THR A 25 -47.01 -78.40 3.32
C THR A 25 -47.14 -79.34 2.13
N ASP A 26 -47.99 -79.02 1.15
CA ASP A 26 -47.99 -79.67 -0.15
C ASP A 26 -46.73 -79.29 -0.96
N LEU A 27 -46.30 -80.13 -1.90
CA LEU A 27 -45.16 -79.86 -2.78
C LEU A 27 -45.65 -79.97 -4.22
N GLN A 28 -46.04 -78.83 -4.82
CA GLN A 28 -46.81 -78.82 -6.06
C GLN A 28 -45.97 -78.93 -7.35
N ASP A 29 -44.66 -78.68 -7.29
CA ASP A 29 -43.83 -78.56 -8.51
C ASP A 29 -42.87 -79.72 -8.68
N GLN A 30 -43.33 -80.89 -9.11
CA GLN A 30 -42.42 -81.85 -9.77
C GLN A 30 -42.62 -81.80 -11.28
N THR A 31 -41.57 -81.45 -12.01
CA THR A 31 -41.45 -81.82 -13.42
C THR A 31 -41.38 -83.34 -13.51
N SER A 32 -42.29 -83.94 -14.27
CA SER A 32 -42.39 -85.39 -14.44
C SER A 32 -41.03 -86.00 -14.80
N GLY A 33 -40.57 -87.01 -14.04
CA GLY A 33 -39.35 -87.77 -14.33
C GLY A 33 -38.11 -87.44 -13.49
N VAL A 34 -38.17 -86.48 -12.56
CA VAL A 34 -37.04 -86.18 -11.66
C VAL A 34 -37.16 -86.97 -10.35
N ASN A 35 -36.26 -87.93 -10.13
CA ASN A 35 -36.15 -88.67 -8.87
C ASN A 35 -35.44 -87.82 -7.80
N TRP A 36 -35.97 -87.83 -6.57
CA TRP A 36 -35.39 -87.15 -5.41
C TRP A 36 -35.71 -87.95 -4.13
N GLU A 37 -34.80 -87.97 -3.16
CA GLU A 37 -34.99 -88.71 -1.90
C GLU A 37 -35.84 -87.89 -0.91
N PRO A 38 -36.33 -88.45 0.20
CA PRO A 38 -37.14 -87.69 1.14
C PRO A 38 -36.48 -86.39 1.62
N ALA A 39 -37.07 -85.24 1.30
CA ALA A 39 -36.46 -83.93 1.48
C ALA A 39 -36.90 -83.27 2.78
N ILE A 40 -35.96 -82.64 3.49
CA ILE A 40 -36.30 -81.73 4.58
C ILE A 40 -36.71 -80.37 4.03
N ARG A 41 -37.72 -79.75 4.64
CA ARG A 41 -38.16 -78.39 4.39
C ARG A 41 -38.45 -77.70 5.72
N GLY A 42 -38.28 -76.39 5.79
CA GLY A 42 -38.68 -75.62 6.95
C GLY A 42 -38.89 -74.14 6.63
N PHE A 43 -39.84 -73.53 7.35
CA PHE A 43 -40.21 -72.12 7.22
C PHE A 43 -41.11 -71.70 8.38
N SER A 44 -41.21 -70.39 8.61
CA SER A 44 -42.15 -69.81 9.58
C SER A 44 -43.55 -69.62 8.98
N GLU A 45 -44.59 -69.93 9.77
CA GLU A 45 -45.99 -69.62 9.49
C GLU A 45 -46.69 -69.20 10.80
N GLY A 46 -47.15 -67.94 10.87
CA GLY A 46 -47.73 -67.38 12.10
C GLY A 46 -46.75 -67.46 13.27
N ASP A 47 -47.22 -68.00 14.40
CA ASP A 47 -46.43 -68.18 15.63
C ASP A 47 -45.63 -69.49 15.67
N PHE A 48 -45.58 -70.25 14.57
CA PHE A 48 -44.89 -71.54 14.49
C PHE A 48 -43.77 -71.53 13.45
N PHE A 49 -42.70 -72.27 13.74
CA PHE A 49 -41.72 -72.70 12.76
C PHE A 49 -42.00 -74.16 12.42
N LEU A 50 -42.19 -74.43 11.13
CA LEU A 50 -42.49 -75.76 10.63
C LEU A 50 -41.18 -76.38 10.15
N ILE A 51 -40.90 -77.61 10.60
CA ILE A 51 -39.85 -78.46 10.02
C ILE A 51 -40.52 -79.73 9.55
N MET A 52 -40.33 -80.11 8.29
CA MET A 52 -41.02 -81.24 7.70
C MET A 52 -40.12 -82.09 6.82
N LYS A 53 -40.44 -83.38 6.74
CA LYS A 53 -39.82 -84.32 5.79
C LYS A 53 -40.87 -84.80 4.81
N THR A 54 -40.59 -84.65 3.52
CA THR A 54 -41.52 -84.94 2.45
C THR A 54 -41.05 -86.12 1.63
N PHE A 55 -41.94 -87.10 1.48
CA PHE A 55 -41.72 -88.37 0.80
C PHE A 55 -42.54 -88.44 -0.48
N GLU A 56 -42.05 -89.19 -1.45
CA GLU A 56 -42.90 -89.67 -2.54
C GLU A 56 -43.75 -90.85 -2.06
N ASP A 57 -45.07 -90.74 -2.21
CA ASP A 57 -46.00 -91.80 -1.81
C ASP A 57 -46.19 -92.77 -2.98
N LYS A 58 -45.47 -93.90 -2.89
CA LYS A 58 -45.48 -94.98 -3.88
C LYS A 58 -46.47 -96.11 -3.53
N ALA A 59 -47.37 -95.88 -2.58
CA ALA A 59 -48.37 -96.88 -2.22
C ALA A 59 -49.31 -97.17 -3.40
N ILE A 60 -49.73 -98.43 -3.55
CA ILE A 60 -50.50 -98.92 -4.71
C ILE A 60 -51.87 -98.21 -4.83
N ASP A 61 -52.43 -97.80 -3.71
CA ASP A 61 -53.70 -97.09 -3.58
C ASP A 61 -53.59 -95.57 -3.85
N VAL A 62 -52.37 -95.07 -4.08
CA VAL A 62 -52.09 -93.65 -4.26
C VAL A 62 -51.65 -93.36 -5.68
N ARG A 63 -52.27 -92.36 -6.30
CA ARG A 63 -51.92 -91.92 -7.66
C ARG A 63 -50.43 -91.53 -7.73
N PRO A 64 -49.69 -91.96 -8.76
CA PRO A 64 -48.30 -91.56 -8.97
C PRO A 64 -48.11 -90.04 -8.91
N GLY A 65 -47.03 -89.59 -8.28
CA GLY A 65 -46.71 -88.17 -8.08
C GLY A 65 -47.23 -87.55 -6.79
N ARG A 66 -48.06 -88.26 -6.00
CA ARG A 66 -48.50 -87.77 -4.68
C ARG A 66 -47.36 -87.78 -3.66
N LYS A 67 -47.44 -86.85 -2.71
CA LYS A 67 -46.45 -86.66 -1.65
C LYS A 67 -47.08 -86.88 -0.28
N PHE A 68 -46.25 -87.36 0.64
CA PHE A 68 -46.59 -87.47 2.05
C PHE A 68 -45.60 -86.63 2.85
N SER A 69 -46.09 -85.68 3.66
CA SER A 69 -45.25 -84.83 4.49
C SER A 69 -45.53 -85.08 5.96
N HIS A 70 -44.48 -85.32 6.74
CA HIS A 70 -44.55 -85.31 8.19
C HIS A 70 -44.00 -83.97 8.69
N VAL A 71 -44.78 -83.25 9.50
CA VAL A 71 -44.49 -81.87 9.91
C VAL A 71 -44.40 -81.80 11.43
N LEU A 72 -43.27 -81.29 11.93
CA LEU A 72 -43.10 -80.83 13.30
C LEU A 72 -43.47 -79.35 13.34
N LEU A 73 -44.36 -78.97 14.25
CA LEU A 73 -44.74 -77.59 14.50
C LEU A 73 -44.13 -77.17 15.83
N ILE A 74 -43.18 -76.23 15.79
CA ILE A 74 -42.47 -75.75 16.97
C ILE A 74 -42.87 -74.28 17.21
N PRO A 75 -43.21 -73.86 18.44
CA PRO A 75 -43.43 -72.45 18.74
C PRO A 75 -42.22 -71.60 18.33
N LYS A 76 -42.45 -70.54 17.55
CA LYS A 76 -41.39 -69.70 16.96
C LYS A 76 -40.49 -69.08 18.04
N LYS A 77 -41.07 -68.71 19.18
CA LYS A 77 -40.33 -68.12 20.32
C LYS A 77 -39.35 -69.10 20.96
N GLU A 78 -39.62 -70.39 20.89
CA GLU A 78 -38.77 -71.44 21.47
C GLU A 78 -37.65 -71.83 20.52
N ILE A 79 -37.96 -72.05 19.23
CA ILE A 79 -36.97 -72.56 18.28
C ILE A 79 -35.81 -71.58 18.03
N ILE A 80 -36.08 -70.28 18.01
CA ILE A 80 -35.05 -69.28 17.65
C ILE A 80 -33.90 -69.23 18.67
N GLY A 81 -34.20 -69.55 19.93
CA GLY A 81 -33.22 -69.63 21.01
C GLY A 81 -32.37 -70.90 20.98
N ILE A 82 -32.77 -71.91 20.19
CA ILE A 82 -32.06 -73.18 20.09
C ILE A 82 -30.84 -73.03 19.18
N TYR A 83 -29.67 -73.40 19.70
CA TYR A 83 -28.40 -73.31 18.97
C TYR A 83 -28.33 -74.26 17.77
N SER A 84 -28.84 -75.49 17.87
CA SER A 84 -28.82 -76.50 16.81
C SER A 84 -30.19 -77.17 16.64
N ILE A 85 -30.70 -77.22 15.41
CA ILE A 85 -31.96 -77.91 15.06
C ILE A 85 -31.79 -79.40 14.74
N GLU A 86 -30.58 -79.95 14.89
CA GLU A 86 -30.27 -81.36 14.60
C GLU A 86 -31.18 -82.34 15.37
N GLN A 87 -31.33 -82.14 16.68
CA GLN A 87 -32.19 -82.98 17.53
C GLN A 87 -33.67 -82.85 17.16
N ILE A 88 -34.09 -81.75 16.54
CA ILE A 88 -35.46 -81.56 16.06
C ILE A 88 -35.64 -82.28 14.72
N ILE A 89 -34.67 -82.16 13.81
CA ILE A 89 -34.70 -82.86 12.52
C ILE A 89 -34.66 -84.38 12.71
N SER A 90 -33.97 -84.89 13.73
CA SER A 90 -33.90 -86.33 14.01
C SER A 90 -35.24 -86.95 14.47
N LEU A 91 -36.18 -86.14 14.95
CA LEU A 91 -37.55 -86.58 15.27
C LEU A 91 -38.38 -86.88 14.00
N LEU A 92 -37.96 -86.39 12.83
CA LEU A 92 -38.68 -86.67 11.58
C LEU A 92 -38.55 -88.16 11.22
N PRO A 93 -39.64 -88.79 10.77
CA PRO A 93 -39.62 -90.20 10.42
C PRO A 93 -38.65 -90.49 9.26
N GLN A 94 -38.11 -91.70 9.20
CA GLN A 94 -37.24 -92.12 8.09
C GLN A 94 -38.00 -92.76 6.92
N LYS A 95 -39.25 -93.19 7.14
CA LYS A 95 -40.14 -93.80 6.14
C LYS A 95 -41.57 -93.34 6.35
N ILE A 96 -42.42 -93.43 5.32
CA ILE A 96 -43.84 -93.10 5.42
C ILE A 96 -44.53 -94.01 6.45
N ASN A 97 -45.24 -93.41 7.40
CA ASN A 97 -46.17 -94.11 8.29
C ASN A 97 -47.48 -93.31 8.38
N LYS A 98 -48.52 -93.78 7.68
CA LYS A 98 -49.85 -93.13 7.65
C LYS A 98 -50.67 -93.39 8.93
N ASN A 99 -50.28 -94.37 9.72
CA ASN A 99 -51.02 -94.83 10.90
C ASN A 99 -50.50 -94.21 12.21
N THR A 100 -49.44 -93.40 12.16
CA THR A 100 -48.86 -92.74 13.34
C THR A 100 -49.93 -91.94 14.10
N LEU A 101 -50.09 -92.23 15.40
CA LEU A 101 -50.85 -91.37 16.32
C LEU A 101 -50.04 -90.10 16.56
N LEU A 102 -50.68 -88.94 16.44
CA LEU A 102 -50.01 -87.65 16.61
C LEU A 102 -50.25 -87.16 18.02
N GLU A 103 -49.18 -86.90 18.75
CA GLU A 103 -49.18 -86.36 20.11
C GLU A 103 -48.09 -85.28 20.21
N PRO A 104 -48.25 -84.26 21.07
CA PRO A 104 -47.18 -83.32 21.36
C PRO A 104 -45.93 -84.02 21.92
N ILE A 105 -44.75 -83.67 21.40
CA ILE A 105 -43.48 -84.27 21.81
C ILE A 105 -42.75 -83.29 22.76
N PRO A 106 -42.65 -83.58 24.07
CA PRO A 106 -41.77 -82.83 24.94
C PRO A 106 -40.32 -83.22 24.63
N ILE A 107 -39.46 -82.23 24.39
CA ILE A 107 -38.03 -82.45 24.13
C ILE A 107 -37.20 -81.50 25.00
N GLU A 108 -36.22 -82.07 25.71
CA GLU A 108 -35.16 -81.30 26.37
C GLU A 108 -33.96 -81.22 25.43
N ILE A 109 -33.66 -80.02 24.96
CA ILE A 109 -32.55 -79.81 24.03
C ILE A 109 -31.24 -79.69 24.82
N THR A 110 -30.30 -80.59 24.56
CA THR A 110 -28.95 -80.49 25.13
C THR A 110 -28.08 -79.55 24.30
N SER A 111 -27.33 -78.66 24.96
CA SER A 111 -26.52 -77.63 24.31
C SER A 111 -25.23 -78.14 23.65
N ASN A 112 -24.87 -79.41 23.85
CA ASN A 112 -23.57 -79.96 23.46
C ASN A 112 -23.69 -80.92 22.29
N ASN A 113 -23.55 -80.40 21.06
CA ASN A 113 -23.20 -81.21 19.90
C ASN A 113 -22.18 -80.45 19.02
N THR A 114 -20.91 -80.80 19.17
CA THR A 114 -19.82 -80.42 18.26
C THR A 114 -19.77 -81.39 17.08
N VAL A 115 -20.83 -81.39 16.26
CA VAL A 115 -20.75 -82.04 14.94
C VAL A 115 -19.81 -81.19 14.09
N ARG A 116 -18.67 -81.77 13.69
CA ARG A 116 -17.78 -81.17 12.69
C ARG A 116 -18.39 -81.42 11.31
N ILE A 117 -18.35 -80.40 10.46
CA ILE A 117 -18.68 -80.54 9.04
C ILE A 117 -17.74 -81.62 8.47
N PRO A 118 -18.25 -82.68 7.82
CA PRO A 118 -17.40 -83.70 7.21
C PRO A 118 -16.46 -83.09 6.16
N ASP A 119 -15.20 -83.55 6.12
CA ASP A 119 -14.19 -83.07 5.18
C ASP A 119 -14.66 -83.16 3.71
N THR A 120 -15.50 -84.15 3.40
CA THR A 120 -16.08 -84.37 2.07
C THR A 120 -17.02 -83.26 1.59
N ILE A 121 -17.61 -82.47 2.51
CA ILE A 121 -18.52 -81.37 2.17
C ILE A 121 -18.01 -80.00 2.62
N GLN A 122 -16.85 -79.92 3.29
CA GLN A 122 -16.30 -78.67 3.85
C GLN A 122 -16.14 -77.58 2.77
N GLY A 123 -15.52 -77.91 1.63
CA GLY A 123 -15.32 -76.96 0.54
C GLY A 123 -16.62 -76.37 -0.03
N LYS A 124 -17.65 -77.23 -0.12
CA LYS A 124 -18.99 -76.86 -0.59
C LYS A 124 -19.74 -76.02 0.45
N PHE A 125 -19.57 -76.34 1.74
CA PHE A 125 -20.11 -75.54 2.84
C PHE A 125 -19.43 -74.17 2.95
N ASN A 126 -18.11 -74.08 2.73
CA ASN A 126 -17.41 -72.79 2.67
C ASN A 126 -18.01 -71.91 1.56
N LYS A 127 -18.36 -72.49 0.41
CA LYS A 127 -19.02 -71.78 -0.69
C LYS A 127 -20.41 -71.27 -0.27
N LEU A 128 -21.16 -72.06 0.50
CA LEU A 128 -22.43 -71.64 1.10
C LEU A 128 -22.25 -70.42 2.01
N ILE A 129 -21.23 -70.42 2.87
CA ILE A 129 -20.94 -69.27 3.76
C ILE A 129 -20.56 -68.01 2.96
N HIS A 130 -19.77 -68.15 1.90
CA HIS A 130 -19.45 -67.03 1.00
C HIS A 130 -20.71 -66.43 0.36
N GLY A 131 -21.63 -67.28 -0.12
CA GLY A 131 -22.92 -66.84 -0.64
C GLY A 131 -23.78 -66.17 0.43
N TYR A 132 -23.76 -66.71 1.65
CA TYR A 132 -24.54 -66.23 2.78
C TYR A 132 -24.11 -64.83 3.26
N ILE A 133 -22.82 -64.52 3.32
CA ILE A 133 -22.37 -63.17 3.71
C ILE A 133 -22.83 -62.12 2.69
N ASN A 134 -22.99 -62.54 1.44
CA ASN A 134 -23.38 -61.69 0.31
C ASN A 134 -24.86 -61.88 -0.09
N ILE A 135 -25.69 -62.45 0.79
CA ILE A 135 -27.04 -62.96 0.49
C ILE A 135 -27.99 -61.90 -0.09
N ASN A 136 -27.83 -60.63 0.32
CA ASN A 136 -28.60 -59.50 -0.18
C ASN A 136 -28.41 -59.27 -1.68
N SER A 137 -27.21 -59.58 -2.21
CA SER A 137 -26.90 -59.50 -3.64
C SER A 137 -27.57 -60.61 -4.45
N TYR A 138 -28.12 -61.62 -3.79
CA TYR A 138 -28.61 -62.86 -4.40
C TYR A 138 -30.10 -63.14 -4.14
N LYS A 139 -30.91 -62.08 -4.03
CA LYS A 139 -32.36 -62.15 -3.73
C LYS A 139 -32.68 -63.02 -2.50
N ASN A 140 -31.80 -62.97 -1.51
CA ASN A 140 -31.85 -63.76 -0.30
C ASN A 140 -31.93 -65.28 -0.51
N THR A 141 -31.43 -65.80 -1.65
CA THR A 141 -31.59 -67.21 -2.03
C THR A 141 -30.25 -67.87 -2.38
N LEU A 142 -29.98 -68.98 -1.69
CA LEU A 142 -28.84 -69.88 -1.85
C LEU A 142 -29.33 -71.21 -2.45
N ILE A 143 -28.75 -71.62 -3.58
CA ILE A 143 -29.11 -72.83 -4.30
C ILE A 143 -28.05 -73.91 -4.04
N TRP A 144 -28.42 -74.98 -3.36
CA TRP A 144 -27.57 -76.14 -3.12
C TRP A 144 -27.84 -77.22 -4.16
N ILE A 145 -26.87 -77.52 -5.03
CA ILE A 145 -27.06 -78.54 -6.07
C ILE A 145 -26.88 -79.95 -5.49
N GLY A 146 -27.88 -80.81 -5.71
CA GLY A 146 -27.95 -82.19 -5.20
C GLY A 146 -28.51 -82.29 -3.77
N GLN A 147 -28.79 -83.50 -3.30
CA GLN A 147 -29.33 -83.72 -1.94
C GLN A 147 -28.24 -84.02 -0.90
N GLU A 148 -27.09 -84.50 -1.37
CA GLU A 148 -25.95 -84.86 -0.54
C GLU A 148 -25.50 -83.66 0.32
N GLY A 149 -25.42 -83.89 1.64
CA GLY A 149 -24.99 -82.92 2.64
C GLY A 149 -25.93 -81.74 2.88
N PHE A 150 -27.13 -81.72 2.27
CA PHE A 150 -28.06 -80.59 2.40
C PHE A 150 -28.60 -80.42 3.83
N ASP A 151 -28.91 -81.52 4.51
CA ASP A 151 -29.34 -81.54 5.91
C ASP A 151 -28.26 -81.01 6.85
N ILE A 152 -27.01 -81.45 6.66
CA ILE A 152 -25.86 -80.93 7.39
C ILE A 152 -25.69 -79.44 7.13
N ALA A 153 -25.78 -79.00 5.87
CA ALA A 153 -25.68 -77.59 5.49
C ALA A 153 -26.76 -76.73 6.17
N VAL A 154 -28.01 -77.21 6.25
CA VAL A 154 -29.11 -76.54 6.97
C VAL A 154 -28.82 -76.41 8.47
N ILE A 155 -28.39 -77.50 9.11
CA ILE A 155 -28.05 -77.52 10.55
C ILE A 155 -26.89 -76.58 10.84
N GLU A 156 -25.82 -76.64 10.04
CA GLU A 156 -24.62 -75.85 10.25
C GLU A 156 -24.82 -74.38 9.93
N LEU A 157 -25.60 -74.05 8.90
CA LEU A 157 -25.99 -72.66 8.64
C LEU A 157 -26.83 -72.12 9.81
N TRP A 158 -27.81 -72.89 10.32
CA TRP A 158 -28.64 -72.48 11.46
C TRP A 158 -27.84 -72.07 12.69
N LYS A 159 -26.81 -72.85 13.04
CA LYS A 159 -25.90 -72.56 14.17
C LYS A 159 -25.23 -71.19 14.04
N ARG A 160 -25.00 -70.74 12.81
CA ARG A 160 -24.33 -69.49 12.44
C ARG A 160 -25.30 -68.33 12.24
N LEU A 161 -26.61 -68.57 12.13
CA LEU A 161 -27.60 -67.50 12.01
C LEU A 161 -27.80 -66.77 13.35
N THR A 162 -27.98 -65.45 13.29
CA THR A 162 -28.45 -64.63 14.40
C THR A 162 -29.90 -64.98 14.78
N LEU A 163 -30.35 -64.52 15.94
CA LEU A 163 -31.73 -64.75 16.39
C LEU A 163 -32.77 -64.22 15.40
N ILE A 164 -32.50 -63.08 14.74
CA ILE A 164 -33.38 -62.48 13.74
C ILE A 164 -33.34 -63.28 12.44
N GLU A 165 -32.15 -63.69 11.99
CA GLU A 165 -32.00 -64.50 10.77
C GLU A 165 -32.71 -65.85 10.90
N ARG A 166 -32.64 -66.51 12.07
CA ARG A 166 -33.38 -67.76 12.36
C ARG A 166 -34.89 -67.61 12.23
N GLN A 167 -35.46 -66.45 12.57
CA GLN A 167 -36.90 -66.21 12.49
C GLN A 167 -37.45 -66.28 11.05
N ASN A 168 -36.62 -65.88 10.09
CA ASN A 168 -37.00 -65.77 8.68
C ASN A 168 -36.20 -66.72 7.79
N PHE A 169 -35.48 -67.67 8.38
CA PHE A 169 -34.78 -68.70 7.64
C PHE A 169 -35.76 -69.72 7.09
N GLN A 170 -35.63 -70.02 5.81
CA GLN A 170 -36.38 -71.06 5.14
C GLN A 170 -35.42 -71.98 4.38
N PHE A 171 -35.75 -73.26 4.35
CA PHE A 171 -35.00 -74.23 3.61
C PHE A 171 -35.92 -75.25 2.97
N GLY A 172 -35.51 -75.82 1.85
CA GLY A 172 -36.34 -76.84 1.19
C GLY A 172 -35.80 -77.25 -0.16
N ILE A 173 -36.72 -77.64 -1.03
CA ILE A 173 -36.40 -78.10 -2.39
C ILE A 173 -37.21 -77.32 -3.43
N ALA A 174 -36.59 -77.01 -4.56
CA ALA A 174 -37.26 -76.51 -5.75
C ALA A 174 -36.85 -77.30 -7.00
N PHE A 175 -37.78 -77.39 -7.96
CA PHE A 175 -37.56 -78.05 -9.26
C PHE A 175 -37.67 -77.07 -10.45
N ASN A 176 -38.05 -75.81 -10.18
CA ASN A 176 -38.14 -74.73 -11.15
C ASN A 176 -37.73 -73.39 -10.51
N ASN A 177 -37.41 -72.37 -11.33
CA ASN A 177 -36.89 -71.09 -10.83
C ASN A 177 -37.97 -70.07 -10.42
N ASP A 178 -39.26 -70.44 -10.45
CA ASP A 178 -40.40 -69.56 -10.14
C ASP A 178 -40.42 -69.02 -8.69
N HIS A 179 -39.43 -69.40 -7.88
CA HIS A 179 -39.23 -68.90 -6.53
C HIS A 179 -39.03 -67.37 -6.57
N LYS A 180 -40.04 -66.61 -6.13
CA LYS A 180 -39.90 -65.17 -5.91
C LYS A 180 -39.04 -65.00 -4.65
N GLY A 181 -38.05 -64.11 -4.73
CA GLY A 181 -37.11 -63.85 -3.63
C GLY A 181 -37.83 -63.72 -2.30
N ALA A 182 -37.26 -64.33 -1.26
CA ALA A 182 -37.91 -64.44 0.04
C ALA A 182 -37.66 -63.20 0.91
N ASP A 183 -38.61 -62.92 1.82
CA ASP A 183 -38.49 -61.89 2.85
C ASP A 183 -37.46 -62.27 3.95
N GLY A 184 -36.64 -63.29 3.71
CA GLY A 184 -35.62 -63.84 4.61
C GLY A 184 -34.65 -64.77 3.89
N ILE A 185 -33.75 -65.44 4.63
CA ILE A 185 -32.70 -66.29 4.04
C ILE A 185 -33.31 -67.61 3.56
N SER A 186 -33.12 -67.92 2.28
CA SER A 186 -33.63 -69.13 1.64
C SER A 186 -32.49 -70.06 1.23
N LEU A 187 -32.44 -71.28 1.77
CA LEU A 187 -31.50 -72.32 1.35
C LEU A 187 -32.26 -73.46 0.65
N ILE A 188 -32.13 -73.55 -0.66
CA ILE A 188 -32.95 -74.43 -1.49
C ILE A 188 -32.07 -75.49 -2.18
N ALA A 189 -32.36 -76.76 -1.92
CA ALA A 189 -31.81 -77.87 -2.65
C ALA A 189 -32.43 -77.97 -4.05
N VAL A 190 -31.61 -78.21 -5.07
CA VAL A 190 -32.06 -78.37 -6.46
C VAL A 190 -31.47 -79.65 -7.05
N PRO A 191 -32.28 -80.52 -7.68
CA PRO A 191 -31.77 -81.70 -8.36
C PRO A 191 -30.79 -81.35 -9.48
N GLU A 192 -29.71 -82.13 -9.59
CA GLU A 192 -28.66 -81.95 -10.61
C GLU A 192 -29.25 -81.90 -12.03
N SER A 193 -30.27 -82.72 -12.30
CA SER A 193 -30.94 -82.80 -13.60
C SER A 193 -31.63 -81.51 -14.04
N VAL A 194 -31.94 -80.60 -13.12
CA VAL A 194 -32.63 -79.32 -13.41
C VAL A 194 -31.79 -78.09 -13.06
N GLN A 195 -30.51 -78.25 -12.71
CA GLN A 195 -29.59 -77.15 -12.37
C GLN A 195 -29.56 -76.05 -13.46
N SER A 196 -29.63 -76.43 -14.74
CA SER A 196 -29.57 -75.50 -15.88
C SER A 196 -30.66 -74.41 -15.85
N LYS A 197 -31.79 -74.67 -15.18
CA LYS A 197 -32.88 -73.69 -15.01
C LYS A 197 -32.54 -72.56 -14.04
N PHE A 198 -31.59 -72.78 -13.14
CA PHE A 198 -31.20 -71.85 -12.10
C PHE A 198 -29.93 -71.07 -12.46
N VAL A 199 -29.13 -71.54 -13.43
CA VAL A 199 -27.88 -70.87 -13.87
C VAL A 199 -28.09 -69.43 -14.35
N LYS A 200 -29.27 -69.11 -14.91
CA LYS A 200 -29.64 -67.75 -15.35
C LYS A 200 -30.45 -66.95 -14.32
N SER A 201 -30.55 -67.44 -13.09
CA SER A 201 -31.21 -66.72 -11.99
C SER A 201 -30.24 -65.76 -11.31
N ASP A 202 -30.77 -64.79 -10.58
CA ASP A 202 -29.99 -63.90 -9.72
C ASP A 202 -29.70 -64.55 -8.34
N PHE A 203 -29.76 -65.87 -8.23
CA PHE A 203 -29.50 -66.61 -6.98
C PHE A 203 -28.04 -67.07 -6.92
N PHE A 204 -27.54 -67.27 -5.70
CA PHE A 204 -26.20 -67.80 -5.52
C PHE A 204 -26.21 -69.32 -5.62
N ILE A 205 -25.42 -69.88 -6.53
CA ILE A 205 -25.40 -71.33 -6.79
C ILE A 205 -24.17 -71.96 -6.16
N ILE A 206 -24.40 -73.02 -5.38
CA ILE A 206 -23.40 -73.90 -4.80
C ILE A 206 -23.44 -75.23 -5.57
N GLY A 207 -22.50 -75.40 -6.49
CA GLY A 207 -22.34 -76.61 -7.31
C GLY A 207 -21.98 -77.85 -6.49
N LYS A 208 -22.22 -79.04 -7.07
CA LYS A 208 -21.96 -80.32 -6.39
C LYS A 208 -20.49 -80.50 -5.99
N ASN A 209 -19.59 -80.12 -6.89
CA ASN A 209 -18.14 -80.29 -6.74
C ASN A 209 -17.44 -78.96 -6.39
N ASP A 210 -18.18 -77.96 -5.92
CA ASP A 210 -17.60 -76.67 -5.55
C ASP A 210 -16.70 -76.83 -4.33
N ASN A 211 -15.52 -76.21 -4.41
CA ASN A 211 -14.59 -76.10 -3.31
C ASN A 211 -14.16 -74.64 -3.17
N HIS A 212 -14.52 -74.00 -2.06
CA HIS A 212 -14.18 -72.60 -1.76
C HIS A 212 -13.19 -72.53 -0.61
N GLU A 213 -12.09 -71.82 -0.83
CA GLU A 213 -11.17 -71.42 0.23
C GLU A 213 -11.63 -70.07 0.80
N PRO A 214 -11.99 -69.99 2.10
CA PRO A 214 -12.43 -68.75 2.71
C PRO A 214 -11.34 -67.67 2.70
N THR A 215 -11.62 -66.55 2.05
CA THR A 215 -10.65 -65.44 1.92
C THR A 215 -10.97 -64.28 2.85
N GLU A 216 -12.24 -64.06 3.19
CA GLU A 216 -12.64 -62.95 4.05
C GLU A 216 -12.59 -63.35 5.54
N LEU A 217 -12.21 -62.40 6.40
CA LEU A 217 -12.12 -62.63 7.85
C LEU A 217 -13.45 -63.11 8.45
N VAL A 218 -14.58 -62.59 7.96
CA VAL A 218 -15.92 -62.99 8.40
C VAL A 218 -16.28 -64.40 7.91
N GLU A 219 -15.84 -64.81 6.71
CA GLU A 219 -16.01 -66.18 6.22
C GLU A 219 -15.26 -67.16 7.11
N GLN A 220 -13.99 -66.89 7.36
CA GLN A 220 -13.12 -67.71 8.21
C GLN A 220 -13.66 -67.82 9.64
N LEU A 221 -14.16 -66.71 10.20
CA LEU A 221 -14.83 -66.75 11.50
C LEU A 221 -16.05 -67.66 11.47
N LEU A 222 -16.93 -67.48 10.48
CA LEU A 222 -18.20 -68.22 10.41
C LEU A 222 -17.96 -69.70 10.19
N ILE A 223 -16.97 -70.13 9.42
CA ILE A 223 -16.66 -71.56 9.29
C ILE A 223 -16.05 -72.17 10.55
N GLY A 224 -15.61 -71.35 11.52
CA GLY A 224 -15.09 -71.78 12.82
C GLY A 224 -13.57 -71.87 12.89
N ASP A 225 -12.84 -71.06 12.10
CA ASP A 225 -11.38 -70.99 12.15
C ASP A 225 -10.89 -70.47 13.51
N GLU A 226 -10.26 -71.34 14.30
CA GLU A 226 -9.73 -71.01 15.63
C GLU A 226 -8.66 -69.91 15.58
N SER A 227 -7.88 -69.83 14.48
CA SER A 227 -6.85 -68.80 14.33
C SER A 227 -7.48 -67.41 14.22
N VAL A 228 -8.58 -67.27 13.48
CA VAL A 228 -9.30 -65.99 13.35
C VAL A 228 -9.99 -65.60 14.65
N GLN A 229 -10.56 -66.57 15.39
CA GLN A 229 -11.12 -66.32 16.72
C GLN A 229 -10.04 -65.80 17.68
N GLN A 230 -8.84 -66.37 17.65
CA GLN A 230 -7.71 -65.89 18.46
C GLN A 230 -7.28 -64.48 18.05
N ARG A 231 -7.16 -64.19 16.74
CA ARG A 231 -6.81 -62.85 16.23
C ARG A 231 -7.78 -61.78 16.73
N ILE A 232 -9.10 -62.04 16.64
CA ILE A 232 -10.15 -61.13 17.12
C ILE A 232 -10.10 -60.97 18.64
N SER A 233 -9.93 -62.08 19.38
CA SER A 233 -9.86 -62.02 20.85
C SER A 233 -8.64 -61.25 21.35
N ILE A 234 -7.48 -61.40 20.67
CA ILE A 234 -6.28 -60.61 20.95
C ILE A 234 -6.57 -59.13 20.70
N PHE A 235 -7.19 -58.79 19.56
CA PHE A 235 -7.57 -57.41 19.24
C PHE A 235 -8.44 -56.81 20.36
N GLU A 236 -9.57 -57.45 20.71
CA GLU A 236 -10.49 -57.00 21.75
C GLU A 236 -9.79 -56.75 23.09
N LYS A 237 -8.95 -57.72 23.51
CA LYS A 237 -8.23 -57.66 24.78
C LYS A 237 -7.19 -56.53 24.79
N THR A 238 -6.46 -56.35 23.69
CA THR A 238 -5.40 -55.35 23.59
C THR A 238 -5.94 -53.92 23.56
N ILE A 239 -7.05 -53.68 22.85
CA ILE A 239 -7.66 -52.35 22.79
C ILE A 239 -8.71 -52.11 23.90
N GLU A 240 -9.02 -53.13 24.70
CA GLU A 240 -10.02 -53.11 25.77
C GLU A 240 -11.41 -52.72 25.27
N SER A 241 -11.80 -53.26 24.10
CA SER A 241 -13.12 -53.02 23.50
C SER A 241 -14.19 -53.91 24.11
N LYS A 242 -15.46 -53.59 23.80
CA LYS A 242 -16.57 -54.52 24.02
C LYS A 242 -16.49 -55.69 23.03
N PRO A 243 -17.17 -56.83 23.33
CA PRO A 243 -17.30 -57.94 22.38
C PRO A 243 -17.86 -57.45 21.04
N LEU A 244 -17.22 -57.86 19.96
CA LEU A 244 -17.49 -57.39 18.61
C LEU A 244 -18.64 -58.18 17.96
N SER A 245 -19.52 -57.47 17.27
CA SER A 245 -20.55 -58.08 16.44
C SER A 245 -19.98 -58.60 15.12
N ARG A 246 -20.77 -59.34 14.35
CA ARG A 246 -20.35 -59.81 13.02
C ARG A 246 -20.08 -58.63 12.08
N GLU A 247 -20.91 -57.60 12.17
CA GLU A 247 -20.81 -56.39 11.36
C GLU A 247 -19.50 -55.63 11.68
N ASP A 248 -19.07 -55.64 12.94
CA ASP A 248 -17.83 -55.01 13.37
C ASP A 248 -16.59 -55.67 12.78
N ILE A 249 -16.63 -57.00 12.61
CA ILE A 249 -15.50 -57.78 12.10
C ILE A 249 -15.19 -57.41 10.65
N ALA A 250 -16.20 -57.08 9.85
CA ALA A 250 -15.99 -56.58 8.48
C ALA A 250 -15.23 -55.23 8.47
N LEU A 251 -15.46 -54.37 9.46
CA LEU A 251 -14.72 -53.11 9.60
C LEU A 251 -13.30 -53.36 10.10
N ILE A 252 -13.13 -54.25 11.07
CA ILE A 252 -11.83 -54.61 11.66
C ILE A 252 -10.93 -55.32 10.67
N ALA A 253 -11.48 -56.11 9.74
CA ALA A 253 -10.73 -56.75 8.67
C ALA A 253 -9.89 -55.75 7.84
N LYS A 254 -10.30 -54.47 7.77
CA LYS A 254 -9.53 -53.41 7.09
C LYS A 254 -8.26 -52.98 7.83
N GLY A 255 -8.16 -53.27 9.13
CA GLY A 255 -7.08 -52.80 9.99
C GLY A 255 -6.35 -53.90 10.77
N ILE A 256 -6.89 -55.12 10.85
CA ILE A 256 -6.35 -56.19 11.70
C ILE A 256 -4.92 -56.59 11.32
N ASP A 257 -4.61 -56.68 10.03
CA ASP A 257 -3.24 -56.97 9.58
C ASP A 257 -2.27 -55.84 9.95
N THR A 258 -2.75 -54.59 9.92
CA THR A 258 -1.96 -53.41 10.34
C THR A 258 -1.74 -53.42 11.85
N PHE A 259 -2.71 -53.91 12.62
CA PHE A 259 -2.61 -54.08 14.07
C PHE A 259 -1.55 -55.14 14.43
N GLU A 260 -1.57 -56.28 13.76
CA GLU A 260 -0.66 -57.41 14.02
C GLU A 260 0.78 -57.11 13.58
N GLN A 261 0.96 -56.34 12.51
CA GLN A 261 2.26 -56.04 11.93
C GLN A 261 2.73 -54.60 12.20
N LEU A 262 2.22 -53.95 13.26
CA LEU A 262 2.39 -52.52 13.53
C LEU A 262 3.83 -52.01 13.29
N ASP A 263 4.83 -52.75 13.76
CA ASP A 263 6.24 -52.37 13.65
C ASP A 263 6.77 -52.35 12.21
N ASN A 264 6.22 -53.18 11.33
CA ASN A 264 6.63 -53.33 9.93
C ASN A 264 5.86 -52.41 8.96
N ILE A 265 4.84 -51.69 9.44
CA ILE A 265 4.05 -50.79 8.60
C ILE A 265 4.76 -49.44 8.45
N HIS A 266 5.01 -49.06 7.20
CA HIS A 266 5.59 -47.76 6.81
C HIS A 266 4.57 -46.82 6.15
N ASP A 267 3.35 -47.30 5.91
CA ASP A 267 2.28 -46.52 5.29
C ASP A 267 1.45 -45.78 6.34
N LEU A 268 1.56 -44.46 6.37
CA LEU A 268 0.85 -43.59 7.32
C LEU A 268 -0.67 -43.69 7.17
N LYS A 269 -1.19 -43.97 5.95
CA LYS A 269 -2.62 -44.12 5.70
C LYS A 269 -3.20 -45.37 6.34
N LYS A 270 -2.44 -46.47 6.32
CA LYS A 270 -2.84 -47.70 7.03
C LYS A 270 -2.88 -47.46 8.54
N LEU A 271 -1.87 -46.80 9.10
CA LEU A 271 -1.84 -46.48 10.53
C LEU A 271 -2.96 -45.54 10.95
N ASN A 272 -3.28 -44.52 10.13
CA ASN A 272 -4.40 -43.63 10.41
C ASN A 272 -5.76 -44.35 10.27
N THR A 273 -5.89 -45.28 9.32
CA THR A 273 -7.10 -46.12 9.21
C THR A 273 -7.27 -46.98 10.46
N LEU A 274 -6.19 -47.61 10.93
CA LEU A 274 -6.21 -48.37 12.19
C LEU A 274 -6.55 -47.48 13.39
N SER A 275 -6.02 -46.26 13.47
CA SER A 275 -6.33 -45.34 14.57
C SER A 275 -7.81 -44.97 14.61
N HIS A 276 -8.46 -44.82 13.45
CA HIS A 276 -9.90 -44.61 13.34
C HIS A 276 -10.72 -45.82 13.79
N ILE A 277 -10.33 -47.03 13.38
CA ILE A 277 -10.98 -48.28 13.82
C ILE A 277 -10.87 -48.41 15.34
N ILE A 278 -9.69 -48.16 15.91
CA ILE A 278 -9.48 -48.21 17.37
C ILE A 278 -10.28 -47.13 18.09
N ALA A 279 -10.37 -45.91 17.55
CA ALA A 279 -11.16 -44.85 18.14
C ALA A 279 -12.67 -45.16 18.16
N GLU A 280 -13.15 -45.96 17.21
CA GLU A 280 -14.55 -46.40 17.17
C GLU A 280 -14.84 -47.43 18.28
N TYR A 281 -13.99 -48.45 18.41
CA TYR A 281 -14.21 -49.58 19.33
C TYR A 281 -13.64 -49.40 20.75
N ALA A 282 -12.70 -48.47 20.91
CA ALA A 282 -12.11 -48.04 22.16
C ALA A 282 -12.13 -46.51 22.21
N SER A 283 -13.32 -45.92 22.37
CA SER A 283 -13.51 -44.47 22.22
C SER A 283 -12.88 -43.63 23.33
N LEU A 284 -12.69 -44.20 24.53
CA LEU A 284 -12.10 -43.50 25.67
C LEU A 284 -10.57 -43.57 25.66
N ASP A 285 -9.92 -42.48 26.04
CA ASP A 285 -8.46 -42.39 26.14
C ASP A 285 -7.83 -43.31 27.20
N LYS A 286 -8.64 -43.85 28.11
CA LYS A 286 -8.27 -44.83 29.13
C LYS A 286 -8.33 -46.29 28.66
N GLN A 287 -8.94 -46.58 27.51
CA GLN A 287 -9.03 -47.93 26.96
C GLN A 287 -7.85 -48.22 26.04
N GLY A 288 -7.20 -49.38 26.23
CA GLY A 288 -6.14 -49.85 25.33
C GLY A 288 -4.93 -48.92 25.27
N VAL A 289 -4.63 -48.24 26.39
CA VAL A 289 -3.65 -47.14 26.48
C VAL A 289 -2.29 -47.55 25.93
N GLY A 290 -1.82 -48.75 26.26
CA GLY A 290 -0.52 -49.27 25.82
C GLY A 290 -0.39 -49.32 24.30
N PHE A 291 -1.34 -49.96 23.64
CA PHE A 291 -1.34 -50.08 22.18
C PHE A 291 -1.57 -48.74 21.49
N LYS A 292 -2.52 -47.93 21.99
CA LYS A 292 -2.77 -46.60 21.44
C LYS A 292 -1.54 -45.71 21.49
N GLN A 293 -0.76 -45.77 22.56
CA GLN A 293 0.50 -45.03 22.66
C GLN A 293 1.56 -45.53 21.68
N GLN A 294 1.67 -46.85 21.50
CA GLN A 294 2.57 -47.45 20.50
C GLN A 294 2.21 -47.01 19.08
N LEU A 295 0.93 -47.11 18.71
CA LEU A 295 0.43 -46.66 17.41
C LEU A 295 0.68 -45.16 17.20
N LEU A 296 0.38 -44.33 18.20
CA LEU A 296 0.63 -42.89 18.12
C LEU A 296 2.12 -42.58 17.92
N ASN A 297 3.01 -43.25 18.66
CA ASN A 297 4.46 -43.07 18.52
C ASN A 297 4.94 -43.48 17.11
N LYS A 298 4.41 -44.57 16.55
CA LYS A 298 4.72 -45.01 15.18
C LYS A 298 4.25 -43.99 14.14
N ILE A 299 3.04 -43.45 14.31
CA ILE A 299 2.49 -42.38 13.46
C ILE A 299 3.40 -41.14 13.49
N ILE A 300 3.83 -40.71 14.68
CA ILE A 300 4.73 -39.56 14.85
C ILE A 300 6.07 -39.79 14.15
N LEU A 301 6.68 -40.96 14.33
CA LEU A 301 7.96 -41.31 13.71
C LEU A 301 7.90 -41.21 12.18
N LEU A 302 6.82 -41.72 11.57
CA LEU A 302 6.66 -41.64 10.12
C LEU A 302 6.28 -40.23 9.65
N ALA A 303 5.51 -39.49 10.45
CA ALA A 303 5.12 -38.11 10.15
C ALA A 303 6.32 -37.18 9.93
N GLU A 304 7.45 -37.38 10.62
CA GLU A 304 8.66 -36.54 10.49
C GLU A 304 9.31 -36.58 9.09
N SER A 305 9.05 -37.62 8.31
CA SER A 305 9.60 -37.80 6.95
C SER A 305 8.54 -37.91 5.85
N ALA A 306 7.27 -37.81 6.21
CA ALA A 306 6.15 -37.92 5.30
C ALA A 306 6.07 -36.73 4.32
N THR A 307 5.48 -36.97 3.15
CA THR A 307 5.04 -35.89 2.27
C THR A 307 3.88 -35.12 2.93
N PHE A 308 3.64 -33.87 2.52
CA PHE A 308 2.50 -33.12 3.07
C PHE A 308 1.16 -33.81 2.80
N SER A 309 0.99 -34.42 1.63
CA SER A 309 -0.23 -35.16 1.28
C SER A 309 -0.49 -36.31 2.25
N ASP A 310 0.54 -37.09 2.56
CA ASP A 310 0.45 -38.20 3.51
C ASP A 310 0.23 -37.69 4.93
N LEU A 311 0.93 -36.63 5.32
CA LEU A 311 0.82 -36.02 6.65
C LEU A 311 -0.59 -35.46 6.89
N ASN A 312 -1.19 -34.83 5.88
CA ASN A 312 -2.48 -34.15 5.97
C ASN A 312 -3.66 -35.09 6.25
N ILE A 313 -3.53 -36.41 6.06
CA ILE A 313 -4.58 -37.36 6.45
C ILE A 313 -4.81 -37.36 7.97
N LEU A 314 -3.79 -36.99 8.77
CA LEU A 314 -3.85 -36.90 10.23
C LEU A 314 -4.70 -35.71 10.70
N ARG A 315 -5.08 -34.81 9.80
CA ARG A 315 -6.01 -33.70 10.08
C ARG A 315 -7.33 -34.18 10.69
N ASN A 316 -7.78 -35.38 10.34
CA ASN A 316 -9.03 -35.98 10.83
C ASN A 316 -8.81 -36.93 12.02
N PHE A 317 -7.58 -37.03 12.54
CA PHE A 317 -7.25 -37.93 13.65
C PHE A 317 -8.14 -37.65 14.87
N LYS A 318 -8.68 -38.72 15.47
CA LYS A 318 -9.60 -38.65 16.61
C LYS A 318 -8.83 -38.41 17.92
N THR A 319 -8.39 -37.17 18.12
CA THR A 319 -7.50 -36.83 19.25
C THR A 319 -8.11 -37.07 20.63
N GLU A 320 -9.44 -37.02 20.74
CA GLU A 320 -10.19 -37.28 21.98
C GLU A 320 -9.99 -38.73 22.49
N SER A 321 -9.77 -39.69 21.59
CA SER A 321 -9.65 -41.11 21.93
C SER A 321 -8.24 -41.55 22.31
N PHE A 322 -7.24 -40.68 22.12
CA PHE A 322 -5.84 -40.96 22.37
C PHE A 322 -5.25 -39.93 23.33
N LYS A 323 -4.82 -40.38 24.50
CA LYS A 323 -4.24 -39.53 25.53
C LYS A 323 -3.08 -38.69 24.98
N ASN A 324 -3.12 -37.38 25.23
CA ASN A 324 -2.11 -36.39 24.79
C ASN A 324 -1.86 -36.29 23.27
N SER A 325 -2.62 -37.00 22.43
CA SER A 325 -2.37 -37.09 20.98
C SER A 325 -2.36 -35.74 20.29
N LYS A 326 -3.31 -34.84 20.61
CA LYS A 326 -3.35 -33.49 20.07
C LYS A 326 -2.04 -32.75 20.30
N LYS A 327 -1.50 -32.78 21.52
CA LYS A 327 -0.23 -32.11 21.85
C LYS A 327 0.93 -32.71 21.05
N THR A 328 1.05 -34.04 21.05
CA THR A 328 2.19 -34.71 20.41
C THR A 328 2.16 -34.60 18.89
N LEU A 329 0.98 -34.71 18.27
CA LEU A 329 0.80 -34.51 16.84
C LEU A 329 1.02 -33.05 16.44
N SER A 330 0.55 -32.08 17.24
CA SER A 330 0.90 -30.66 17.02
C SER A 330 2.41 -30.45 17.04
N THR A 331 3.14 -31.03 18.00
CA THR A 331 4.61 -30.93 18.06
C THR A 331 5.28 -31.55 16.84
N ALA A 332 4.81 -32.73 16.39
CA ALA A 332 5.33 -33.37 15.18
C ALA A 332 5.09 -32.52 13.93
N LEU A 333 3.90 -31.94 13.78
CA LEU A 333 3.57 -31.02 12.68
C LEU A 333 4.44 -29.77 12.70
N ILE A 334 4.67 -29.15 13.86
CA ILE A 334 5.55 -27.99 14.02
C ILE A 334 6.99 -28.35 13.60
N SER A 335 7.49 -29.50 14.04
CA SER A 335 8.83 -29.99 13.68
C SER A 335 8.95 -30.19 12.16
N TRP A 336 7.93 -30.80 11.56
CA TRP A 336 7.84 -30.99 10.11
C TRP A 336 7.82 -29.63 9.37
N MET A 337 7.00 -28.67 9.81
CA MET A 337 6.95 -27.33 9.22
C MET A 337 8.31 -26.62 9.30
N LYS A 338 9.01 -26.71 10.44
CA LYS A 338 10.34 -26.12 10.59
C LYS A 338 11.36 -26.72 9.62
N LYS A 339 11.29 -28.03 9.40
CA LYS A 339 12.22 -28.76 8.53
C LYS A 339 11.95 -28.54 7.04
N TYR A 340 10.69 -28.46 6.64
CA TYR A 340 10.30 -28.50 5.21
C TYR A 340 9.70 -27.21 4.68
N ILE A 341 8.95 -26.46 5.51
CA ILE A 341 8.30 -25.20 5.07
C ILE A 341 9.18 -24.00 5.40
N PHE A 342 9.71 -23.94 6.63
CA PHE A 342 10.50 -22.80 7.11
C PHE A 342 12.00 -22.88 6.79
N SER A 343 12.40 -23.82 5.94
CA SER A 343 13.76 -24.02 5.45
C SER A 343 13.81 -24.15 3.93
N ILE A 344 14.89 -23.64 3.33
CA ILE A 344 15.15 -23.65 1.89
C ILE A 344 15.92 -24.91 1.45
N GLU A 345 16.47 -25.66 2.40
CA GLU A 345 17.36 -26.82 2.14
C GLU A 345 16.60 -28.03 1.57
N ASN A 346 15.31 -28.17 1.91
CA ASN A 346 14.50 -29.33 1.53
C ASN A 346 13.49 -28.98 0.41
N LYS A 347 14.00 -28.75 -0.80
CA LYS A 347 13.22 -28.38 -2.01
C LYS A 347 12.25 -29.46 -2.54
N SER A 348 12.15 -30.63 -1.90
CA SER A 348 11.28 -31.72 -2.36
C SER A 348 9.81 -31.55 -1.98
N VAL A 349 9.46 -30.50 -1.25
CA VAL A 349 8.09 -30.26 -0.77
C VAL A 349 7.46 -29.18 -1.63
N GLY A 350 6.47 -29.54 -2.45
CA GLY A 350 5.67 -28.56 -3.19
C GLY A 350 4.92 -27.65 -2.22
N TYR A 351 5.44 -26.44 -1.98
CA TYR A 351 4.89 -25.45 -1.06
C TYR A 351 3.44 -25.11 -1.37
N ILE A 352 3.05 -25.08 -2.64
CA ILE A 352 1.68 -24.73 -3.04
C ILE A 352 0.65 -25.70 -2.42
N SER A 353 0.97 -27.00 -2.41
CA SER A 353 0.09 -28.05 -1.86
C SER A 353 -0.17 -27.88 -0.36
N PHE A 354 0.78 -27.28 0.36
CA PHE A 354 0.65 -26.91 1.76
C PHE A 354 -0.27 -25.70 1.95
N PHE A 355 0.01 -24.59 1.24
CA PHE A 355 -0.69 -23.33 1.45
C PHE A 355 -2.14 -23.34 0.96
N GLU A 356 -2.46 -24.06 -0.13
CA GLU A 356 -3.84 -24.13 -0.65
C GLU A 356 -4.84 -24.71 0.36
N GLN A 357 -4.38 -25.58 1.26
CA GLN A 357 -5.24 -26.26 2.23
C GLN A 357 -5.64 -25.43 3.45
N ILE A 358 -5.01 -24.26 3.63
CA ILE A 358 -5.22 -23.35 4.76
C ILE A 358 -6.52 -22.53 4.58
N LYS A 359 -7.05 -22.40 3.35
CA LYS A 359 -8.21 -21.55 2.99
C LYS A 359 -9.61 -22.03 3.49
N LYS A 360 -9.73 -22.76 4.60
CA LYS A 360 -11.03 -23.31 5.04
C LYS A 360 -11.75 -22.41 6.04
N SER A 361 -13.06 -22.19 5.82
CA SER A 361 -13.92 -21.30 6.63
C SER A 361 -14.11 -21.74 8.09
N ASN A 362 -13.78 -23.00 8.42
CA ASN A 362 -13.87 -23.55 9.78
C ASN A 362 -12.57 -24.32 10.12
N PRO A 363 -11.56 -23.66 10.71
CA PRO A 363 -10.28 -24.28 11.02
C PRO A 363 -10.43 -25.27 12.20
N ASN A 364 -10.02 -26.51 11.98
CA ASN A 364 -9.96 -27.51 13.04
C ASN A 364 -8.67 -27.35 13.88
N TRP A 365 -8.38 -28.30 14.77
CA TRP A 365 -7.17 -28.21 15.62
C TRP A 365 -5.87 -28.18 14.81
N TRP A 366 -5.81 -28.89 13.68
CA TRP A 366 -4.65 -28.99 12.79
C TRP A 366 -4.39 -27.67 12.08
N ASP A 367 -5.45 -27.08 11.53
CA ASP A 367 -5.37 -25.79 10.83
C ASP A 367 -4.92 -24.66 11.76
N LYS A 368 -5.42 -24.66 13.01
CA LYS A 368 -5.04 -23.66 14.01
C LYS A 368 -3.55 -23.70 14.34
N VAL A 369 -2.95 -24.90 14.41
CA VAL A 369 -1.50 -25.05 14.64
C VAL A 369 -0.71 -24.47 13.48
N ILE A 370 -1.11 -24.78 12.24
CA ILE A 370 -0.44 -24.26 11.03
C ILE A 370 -0.50 -22.74 11.01
N ILE A 371 -1.68 -22.15 11.22
CA ILE A 371 -1.87 -20.69 11.20
C ILE A 371 -1.03 -20.02 12.30
N GLN A 372 -1.06 -20.54 13.53
CA GLN A 372 -0.28 -19.98 14.64
C GLN A 372 1.23 -20.01 14.39
N GLU A 373 1.74 -21.10 13.82
CA GLU A 373 3.17 -21.17 13.48
C GLU A 373 3.54 -20.25 12.30
N LEU A 374 2.66 -20.10 11.31
CA LEU A 374 2.87 -19.14 10.22
C LEU A 374 2.86 -17.70 10.74
N GLU A 375 1.91 -17.35 11.61
CA GLU A 375 1.84 -16.04 12.28
C GLU A 375 3.11 -15.78 13.09
N SER A 376 3.56 -16.75 13.88
CA SER A 376 4.80 -16.62 14.66
C SER A 376 6.04 -16.47 13.77
N TYR A 377 6.11 -17.23 12.68
CA TYR A 377 7.23 -17.19 11.76
C TYR A 377 7.28 -15.87 10.96
N LEU A 378 6.14 -15.43 10.40
CA LEU A 378 6.02 -14.27 9.51
C LEU A 378 5.84 -12.94 10.23
N GLY A 379 5.35 -12.97 11.47
CA GLY A 379 5.20 -11.77 12.32
C GLY A 379 6.51 -11.22 12.86
N THR A 380 7.65 -11.86 12.57
CA THR A 380 8.99 -11.34 12.87
C THR A 380 9.86 -11.38 11.63
N THR A 381 10.44 -10.24 11.25
CA THR A 381 11.23 -10.14 10.02
C THR A 381 12.72 -10.30 10.27
N GLN A 382 13.31 -11.24 9.52
CA GLN A 382 14.75 -11.44 9.42
C GLN A 382 15.10 -11.78 7.97
N ALA A 383 16.30 -11.40 7.54
CA ALA A 383 16.81 -11.65 6.20
C ALA A 383 16.68 -13.12 5.74
N SER A 384 16.94 -14.09 6.62
CA SER A 384 16.82 -15.53 6.32
C SER A 384 15.38 -15.99 6.11
N LYS A 385 14.43 -15.42 6.86
CA LYS A 385 13.00 -15.73 6.74
C LYS A 385 12.42 -15.21 5.44
N ILE A 386 12.78 -13.99 5.06
CA ILE A 386 12.34 -13.40 3.79
C ILE A 386 12.89 -14.17 2.58
N ALA A 387 14.14 -14.67 2.66
CA ALA A 387 14.66 -15.57 1.65
C ALA A 387 13.80 -16.84 1.49
N THR A 388 13.27 -17.37 2.61
CA THR A 388 12.35 -18.51 2.61
C THR A 388 11.00 -18.15 2.02
N VAL A 389 10.44 -16.98 2.35
CA VAL A 389 9.22 -16.46 1.72
C VAL A 389 9.38 -16.35 0.20
N TYR A 390 10.50 -15.80 -0.28
CA TYR A 390 10.76 -15.75 -1.72
C TYR A 390 10.89 -17.15 -2.34
N ALA A 391 11.44 -18.14 -1.64
CA ALA A 391 11.45 -19.52 -2.13
C ALA A 391 10.02 -20.05 -2.35
N TRP A 392 9.08 -19.74 -1.45
CA TRP A 392 7.66 -20.09 -1.64
C TRP A 392 7.06 -19.36 -2.84
N LEU A 393 7.26 -18.03 -2.92
CA LEU A 393 6.69 -17.20 -3.99
C LEU A 393 7.25 -17.51 -5.38
N MET A 394 8.49 -17.98 -5.46
CA MET A 394 9.12 -18.43 -6.70
C MET A 394 8.56 -19.78 -7.19
N GLU A 395 8.06 -20.63 -6.29
CA GLU A 395 7.29 -21.82 -6.70
C GLU A 395 5.90 -21.41 -7.20
N SER A 396 5.20 -20.54 -6.47
CA SER A 396 3.91 -20.00 -6.88
C SER A 396 3.64 -18.63 -6.28
N SER A 397 3.38 -17.63 -7.15
CA SER A 397 3.04 -16.27 -6.72
C SER A 397 1.70 -16.20 -5.98
N SER A 398 0.78 -17.15 -6.22
CA SER A 398 -0.53 -17.18 -5.56
C SER A 398 -0.43 -17.38 -4.04
N ILE A 399 0.69 -17.90 -3.54
CA ILE A 399 0.96 -18.05 -2.11
C ILE A 399 0.94 -16.70 -1.40
N LEU A 400 1.35 -15.60 -2.06
CA LEU A 400 1.33 -14.26 -1.46
C LEU A 400 -0.08 -13.89 -0.99
N SER A 401 -1.11 -14.22 -1.78
CA SER A 401 -2.51 -13.95 -1.43
C SER A 401 -2.97 -14.64 -0.13
N ILE A 402 -2.31 -15.74 0.24
CA ILE A 402 -2.62 -16.57 1.42
C ILE A 402 -1.90 -16.01 2.65
N ILE A 403 -0.63 -15.63 2.49
CA ILE A 403 0.23 -15.25 3.63
C ILE A 403 0.29 -13.74 3.87
N LYS A 404 -0.16 -12.89 2.93
CA LYS A 404 0.00 -11.42 3.01
C LYS A 404 -0.53 -10.77 4.28
N ALA A 405 -1.55 -11.37 4.91
CA ALA A 405 -2.12 -10.86 6.15
C ALA A 405 -1.25 -11.16 7.38
N LEU A 406 -0.35 -12.13 7.28
CA LEU A 406 0.50 -12.63 8.37
C LEU A 406 1.91 -12.01 8.36
N ILE A 407 2.29 -11.35 7.26
CA ILE A 407 3.60 -10.72 7.09
C ILE A 407 3.65 -9.42 7.89
N ASP A 408 4.72 -9.20 8.66
CA ASP A 408 5.01 -7.92 9.29
C ASP A 408 5.11 -6.79 8.25
N LYS A 409 4.46 -5.67 8.54
CA LYS A 409 4.29 -4.52 7.64
C LYS A 409 5.25 -3.36 7.92
N SER A 410 6.19 -3.56 8.84
CA SER A 410 7.18 -2.55 9.24
C SER A 410 8.13 -2.13 8.10
N GLU A 411 8.79 -0.97 8.24
CA GLU A 411 9.83 -0.52 7.30
C GLU A 411 11.05 -1.45 7.29
N ASN A 412 11.32 -2.15 8.40
CA ASN A 412 12.36 -3.17 8.47
C ASN A 412 12.02 -4.37 7.59
N ALA A 413 10.75 -4.78 7.59
CA ALA A 413 10.26 -5.83 6.70
C ALA A 413 10.50 -5.47 5.24
N GLU A 414 10.11 -4.26 4.82
CA GLU A 414 10.36 -3.75 3.47
C GLU A 414 11.85 -3.85 3.10
N SER A 415 12.73 -3.41 4.00
CA SER A 415 14.18 -3.41 3.80
C SER A 415 14.72 -4.83 3.55
N TYR A 416 14.25 -5.83 4.31
CA TYR A 416 14.64 -7.23 4.08
C TYR A 416 14.05 -7.83 2.79
N PHE A 417 12.83 -7.43 2.41
CA PHE A 417 12.23 -7.80 1.12
C PHE A 417 13.05 -7.25 -0.05
N ILE A 418 13.57 -6.03 0.06
CA ILE A 418 14.47 -5.45 -0.93
C ILE A 418 15.80 -6.20 -0.94
N GLU A 419 16.43 -6.40 0.22
CA GLU A 419 17.74 -7.08 0.34
C GLU A 419 17.72 -8.49 -0.28
N LYS A 420 16.62 -9.23 -0.11
CA LYS A 420 16.48 -10.61 -0.61
C LYS A 420 15.76 -10.72 -1.95
N LEU A 421 15.41 -9.61 -2.59
CA LEU A 421 14.68 -9.61 -3.86
C LEU A 421 15.45 -10.40 -4.94
N PRO A 422 14.97 -11.58 -5.39
CA PRO A 422 15.73 -12.45 -6.31
C PRO A 422 16.03 -11.76 -7.64
N LYS A 423 17.21 -11.97 -8.24
CA LYS A 423 17.58 -11.29 -9.50
C LYS A 423 16.65 -11.60 -10.69
N ARG A 424 16.06 -12.80 -10.72
CA ARG A 424 15.12 -13.24 -11.76
C ARG A 424 13.80 -13.60 -11.09
N ILE A 425 12.73 -12.94 -11.49
CA ILE A 425 11.36 -13.13 -10.99
C ILE A 425 10.40 -13.07 -12.19
N SER A 426 9.31 -13.85 -12.14
CA SER A 426 8.32 -13.90 -13.22
C SER A 426 7.49 -12.62 -13.27
N LYS A 427 6.85 -12.34 -14.41
CA LYS A 427 5.99 -11.15 -14.57
C LYS A 427 4.79 -11.20 -13.62
N GLU A 428 4.25 -12.38 -13.40
CA GLU A 428 3.14 -12.65 -12.50
C GLU A 428 3.53 -12.31 -11.05
N LEU A 429 4.71 -12.77 -10.60
CA LEU A 429 5.19 -12.49 -9.25
C LEU A 429 5.50 -11.00 -9.06
N ILE A 430 6.07 -10.32 -10.06
CA ILE A 430 6.29 -8.87 -9.94
C ILE A 430 4.97 -8.14 -9.72
N LYS A 431 3.93 -8.48 -10.49
CA LYS A 431 2.62 -7.84 -10.35
C LYS A 431 2.01 -8.05 -8.96
N GLU A 432 2.04 -9.29 -8.45
CA GLU A 432 1.58 -9.61 -7.10
C GLU A 432 2.37 -8.84 -6.02
N LEU A 433 3.69 -8.74 -6.18
CA LEU A 433 4.54 -7.96 -5.27
C LEU A 433 4.30 -6.45 -5.39
N GLN A 434 3.99 -5.92 -6.58
CA GLN A 434 3.62 -4.52 -6.76
C GLN A 434 2.32 -4.21 -6.01
N ASP A 435 1.27 -5.01 -6.22
CA ASP A 435 -0.02 -4.86 -5.53
C ASP A 435 0.16 -4.97 -4.00
N PHE A 436 0.98 -5.92 -3.55
CA PHE A 436 1.32 -6.08 -2.15
C PHE A 436 2.09 -4.87 -1.60
N SER A 437 3.09 -4.35 -2.33
CA SER A 437 3.88 -3.19 -1.93
C SER A 437 3.00 -1.94 -1.79
N ILE A 438 2.11 -1.70 -2.75
CA ILE A 438 1.14 -0.58 -2.72
C ILE A 438 0.22 -0.73 -1.50
N SER A 439 -0.33 -1.92 -1.26
CA SER A 439 -1.26 -2.15 -0.15
C SER A 439 -0.65 -1.96 1.25
N ASN A 440 0.68 -2.00 1.36
CA ASN A 440 1.41 -1.81 2.61
C ASN A 440 2.24 -0.50 2.63
N ASN A 441 2.08 0.37 1.63
CA ASN A 441 2.86 1.61 1.48
C ASN A 441 4.39 1.39 1.41
N TRP A 442 4.83 0.26 0.86
CA TRP A 442 6.24 -0.09 0.67
C TRP A 442 6.77 0.43 -0.67
N LEU A 443 6.93 1.75 -0.74
CA LEU A 443 7.26 2.44 -1.99
C LEU A 443 8.67 2.15 -2.51
N ARG A 444 9.64 1.80 -1.65
CA ARG A 444 11.01 1.45 -2.08
C ARG A 444 11.03 0.10 -2.76
N LEU A 445 10.32 -0.89 -2.20
CA LEU A 445 10.18 -2.19 -2.84
C LEU A 445 9.43 -2.05 -4.17
N TYR A 446 8.35 -1.25 -4.20
CA TYR A 446 7.62 -0.94 -5.42
C TYR A 446 8.52 -0.32 -6.50
N ALA A 447 9.38 0.65 -6.13
CA ALA A 447 10.35 1.26 -7.03
C ALA A 447 11.36 0.26 -7.61
N HIS A 448 11.92 -0.64 -6.79
CA HIS A 448 12.80 -1.71 -7.29
C HIS A 448 12.12 -2.64 -8.29
N LEU A 449 10.82 -2.90 -8.11
CA LEU A 449 10.04 -3.73 -9.04
C LEU A 449 9.74 -3.01 -10.36
N LEU A 450 9.46 -1.70 -10.31
CA LEU A 450 9.25 -0.88 -11.51
C LEU A 450 10.52 -0.76 -12.34
N ASP A 451 11.66 -0.47 -11.71
CA ASP A 451 12.95 -0.33 -12.40
C ASP A 451 13.40 -1.61 -13.13
N ARG A 452 12.95 -2.77 -12.67
CA ARG A 452 13.19 -4.06 -13.34
C ARG A 452 12.30 -4.32 -14.55
N GLN A 453 11.15 -3.67 -14.63
CA GLN A 453 10.18 -3.87 -15.71
C GLN A 453 10.26 -2.81 -16.80
N PHE A 454 10.66 -1.60 -16.42
CA PHE A 454 10.46 -0.41 -17.24
C PHE A 454 11.73 0.42 -17.33
N GLU A 455 11.85 1.12 -18.46
CA GLU A 455 12.82 2.21 -18.60
C GLU A 455 12.47 3.37 -17.67
N LEU A 456 13.47 4.20 -17.36
CA LEU A 456 13.40 5.31 -16.39
C LEU A 456 12.09 6.11 -16.47
N SER A 457 11.71 6.55 -17.67
CA SER A 457 10.53 7.41 -17.86
C SER A 457 9.23 6.73 -17.45
N THR A 458 9.02 5.48 -17.88
CA THR A 458 7.83 4.72 -17.54
C THR A 458 7.84 4.33 -16.07
N ALA A 459 8.99 3.92 -15.51
CA ALA A 459 9.13 3.58 -14.10
C ALA A 459 8.75 4.77 -13.19
N LEU A 460 9.30 5.96 -13.44
CA LEU A 460 8.96 7.17 -12.68
C LEU A 460 7.49 7.57 -12.87
N THR A 461 6.96 7.47 -14.08
CA THR A 461 5.54 7.78 -14.35
C THR A 461 4.61 6.87 -13.54
N GLU A 462 4.88 5.57 -13.48
CA GLU A 462 4.10 4.63 -12.67
C GLU A 462 4.29 4.86 -11.16
N LEU A 463 5.51 5.20 -10.72
CA LEU A 463 5.75 5.55 -9.32
C LEU A 463 4.89 6.76 -8.91
N PHE A 464 4.90 7.83 -9.70
CA PHE A 464 4.18 9.07 -9.40
C PHE A 464 2.65 8.96 -9.54
N LYS A 465 2.12 7.90 -10.16
CA LYS A 465 0.68 7.60 -10.08
C LYS A 465 0.26 7.20 -8.66
N ILE A 466 1.13 6.51 -7.93
CA ILE A 466 0.88 6.01 -6.58
C ILE A 466 1.40 6.98 -5.53
N ASP A 467 2.67 7.37 -5.64
CA ASP A 467 3.34 8.25 -4.69
C ASP A 467 3.04 9.72 -4.97
N LYS A 468 2.19 10.30 -4.11
CA LYS A 468 1.75 11.70 -4.15
C LYS A 468 2.45 12.59 -3.13
N ASP A 469 3.35 12.06 -2.31
CA ASP A 469 4.05 12.86 -1.30
C ASP A 469 5.22 13.61 -1.93
N GLU A 470 5.08 14.93 -2.08
CA GLU A 470 6.09 15.81 -2.65
C GLU A 470 7.41 15.88 -1.84
N ASN A 471 7.43 15.36 -0.61
CA ASN A 471 8.62 15.34 0.25
C ASN A 471 9.29 13.96 0.33
N TYR A 472 8.72 12.93 -0.28
CA TYR A 472 9.30 11.59 -0.29
C TYR A 472 10.21 11.38 -1.50
N PHE A 473 11.49 11.08 -1.25
CA PHE A 473 12.52 10.95 -2.30
C PHE A 473 13.18 9.56 -2.36
N GLU A 474 13.00 8.69 -1.36
CA GLU A 474 13.75 7.43 -1.26
C GLU A 474 13.43 6.48 -2.42
N ALA A 475 12.15 6.29 -2.74
CA ALA A 475 11.73 5.45 -3.87
C ALA A 475 12.17 6.01 -5.23
N ILE A 476 12.21 7.35 -5.38
CA ILE A 476 12.75 7.98 -6.58
C ILE A 476 14.24 7.68 -6.68
N GLY A 477 14.96 7.82 -5.57
CA GLY A 477 16.39 7.50 -5.44
C GLY A 477 16.71 6.09 -5.92
N VAL A 478 15.86 5.11 -5.62
CA VAL A 478 16.00 3.72 -6.09
C VAL A 478 16.01 3.63 -7.61
N ILE A 479 15.06 4.28 -8.30
CA ILE A 479 14.92 4.18 -9.77
C ILE A 479 16.08 4.90 -10.48
N ILE A 480 16.55 6.02 -9.93
CA ILE A 480 17.55 6.86 -10.60
C ILE A 480 19.01 6.49 -10.31
N ALA A 481 19.27 5.65 -9.29
CA ALA A 481 20.62 5.41 -8.76
C ALA A 481 21.65 4.95 -9.81
N GLU A 482 21.22 4.19 -10.82
CA GLU A 482 22.08 3.65 -11.88
C GLU A 482 21.79 4.26 -13.26
N LYS A 483 21.04 5.36 -13.32
CA LYS A 483 20.63 6.01 -14.58
C LYS A 483 21.55 7.17 -14.89
N ASP A 484 21.63 7.53 -16.17
CA ASP A 484 22.43 8.67 -16.59
C ASP A 484 21.74 10.00 -16.23
N ASP A 485 22.55 10.94 -15.72
CA ASP A 485 22.10 12.27 -15.33
C ASP A 485 21.32 13.00 -16.45
N ASN A 486 21.71 12.79 -17.72
CA ASN A 486 21.05 13.45 -18.85
C ASN A 486 19.60 13.00 -18.98
N SER A 487 19.33 11.70 -18.92
CA SER A 487 17.98 11.13 -18.96
C SER A 487 17.14 11.57 -17.76
N ILE A 488 17.75 11.68 -16.57
CA ILE A 488 17.06 12.20 -15.36
C ILE A 488 16.62 13.65 -15.58
N ILE A 489 17.53 14.49 -16.07
CA ILE A 489 17.24 15.90 -16.38
C ILE A 489 16.19 16.00 -17.48
N ASP A 490 16.31 15.22 -18.57
CA ASP A 490 15.36 15.26 -19.68
C ASP A 490 13.96 14.84 -19.22
N TYR A 491 13.84 13.86 -18.33
CA TYR A 491 12.58 13.50 -17.71
C TYR A 491 11.99 14.64 -16.87
N ALA A 492 12.81 15.29 -16.03
CA ALA A 492 12.37 16.43 -15.22
C ALA A 492 11.89 17.60 -16.10
N VAL A 493 12.58 17.87 -17.21
CA VAL A 493 12.21 18.89 -18.18
C VAL A 493 10.88 18.58 -18.86
N ASN A 494 10.71 17.33 -19.33
CA ASN A 494 9.55 16.92 -20.10
C ASN A 494 8.26 16.82 -19.25
N THR A 495 8.39 16.42 -17.99
CA THR A 495 7.23 16.18 -17.11
C THR A 495 6.93 17.34 -16.18
N GLY A 496 7.92 18.17 -15.83
CA GLY A 496 7.78 19.25 -14.86
C GLY A 496 7.51 18.77 -13.43
N GLU A 497 7.76 17.50 -13.11
CA GLU A 497 7.49 16.93 -11.79
C GLU A 497 8.42 17.56 -10.73
N SER A 498 7.84 18.11 -9.66
CA SER A 498 8.53 19.02 -8.74
C SER A 498 9.69 18.37 -7.98
N ARG A 499 9.61 17.08 -7.63
CA ARG A 499 10.69 16.33 -6.98
C ARG A 499 11.82 16.04 -7.97
N MET A 500 11.49 15.73 -9.22
CA MET A 500 12.48 15.56 -10.28
C MET A 500 13.18 16.87 -10.62
N ILE A 501 12.48 18.02 -10.58
CA ILE A 501 13.10 19.35 -10.69
C ILE A 501 14.12 19.57 -9.58
N LYS A 502 13.78 19.23 -8.32
CA LYS A 502 14.71 19.33 -7.17
C LYS A 502 15.97 18.49 -7.37
N ILE A 503 15.80 17.25 -7.84
CA ILE A 503 16.91 16.32 -8.12
C ILE A 503 17.77 16.86 -9.28
N ALA A 504 17.14 17.25 -10.41
CA ALA A 504 17.83 17.79 -11.57
C ALA A 504 18.60 19.09 -11.23
N GLY A 505 18.03 19.96 -10.39
CA GLY A 505 18.71 21.16 -9.91
C GLY A 505 19.99 20.85 -9.13
N LYS A 506 19.95 19.84 -8.24
CA LYS A 506 21.15 19.36 -7.52
C LYS A 506 22.20 18.75 -8.46
N ILE A 507 21.76 17.97 -9.45
CA ILE A 507 22.66 17.41 -10.48
C ILE A 507 23.34 18.55 -11.26
N CYS A 508 22.57 19.52 -11.75
CA CYS A 508 23.09 20.69 -12.48
C CYS A 508 24.05 21.53 -11.63
N ARG A 509 23.77 21.71 -10.33
CA ARG A 509 24.69 22.39 -9.40
C ARG A 509 26.01 21.63 -9.24
N ASN A 510 25.96 20.30 -9.08
CA ASN A 510 27.16 19.48 -8.94
C ASN A 510 27.94 19.38 -10.26
N THR A 511 27.25 19.49 -11.40
CA THR A 511 27.83 19.34 -12.73
C THR A 511 27.22 20.37 -13.71
N PRO A 512 27.71 21.63 -13.67
CA PRO A 512 27.12 22.74 -14.42
C PRO A 512 27.09 22.56 -15.94
N LYS A 513 27.94 21.68 -16.50
CA LYS A 513 27.96 21.39 -17.96
C LYS A 513 26.60 20.94 -18.51
N TYR A 514 25.71 20.39 -17.67
CA TYR A 514 24.38 19.98 -18.11
C TYR A 514 23.46 21.18 -18.43
N LEU A 515 23.76 22.37 -17.92
CA LEU A 515 23.04 23.60 -18.27
C LEU A 515 23.40 24.10 -19.68
N ASN A 516 24.44 23.57 -20.34
CA ASN A 516 24.80 23.97 -21.71
C ASN A 516 23.70 23.66 -22.75
N LYS A 517 22.84 22.66 -22.47
CA LYS A 517 21.70 22.28 -23.32
C LYS A 517 20.38 22.96 -22.89
N MET A 518 20.43 23.81 -21.87
CA MET A 518 19.24 24.43 -21.31
C MET A 518 18.56 25.33 -22.34
N ASN A 519 17.27 25.13 -22.53
CA ASN A 519 16.42 26.12 -23.17
C ASN A 519 15.87 27.06 -22.08
N VAL A 520 16.43 28.27 -21.98
CA VAL A 520 16.01 29.26 -20.96
C VAL A 520 14.53 29.61 -21.02
N LEU A 521 13.88 29.46 -22.18
CA LEU A 521 12.46 29.77 -22.33
C LEU A 521 11.54 28.65 -21.86
N ASN A 522 12.05 27.44 -21.63
CA ASN A 522 11.26 26.33 -21.11
C ASN A 522 11.05 26.46 -19.59
N ALA A 523 9.80 26.38 -19.14
CA ALA A 523 9.44 26.58 -17.74
C ALA A 523 10.12 25.57 -16.78
N SER A 524 10.19 24.29 -17.14
CA SER A 524 10.86 23.27 -16.32
C SER A 524 12.35 23.54 -16.20
N TRP A 525 13.00 23.92 -17.30
CA TRP A 525 14.40 24.36 -17.30
C TRP A 525 14.63 25.57 -16.40
N GLN A 526 13.74 26.57 -16.43
CA GLN A 526 13.82 27.72 -15.52
C GLN A 526 13.74 27.29 -14.05
N LEU A 527 12.86 26.34 -13.71
CA LEU A 527 12.75 25.83 -12.34
C LEU A 527 13.98 25.02 -11.92
N ILE A 528 14.53 24.18 -12.80
CA ILE A 528 15.80 23.44 -12.56
C ILE A 528 16.94 24.44 -12.31
N TRP A 529 16.99 25.51 -13.09
CA TRP A 529 18.02 26.54 -12.95
C TRP A 529 17.88 27.30 -11.63
N VAL A 530 16.66 27.69 -11.24
CA VAL A 530 16.38 28.29 -9.93
C VAL A 530 16.84 27.37 -8.81
N GLU A 531 16.48 26.09 -8.86
CA GLU A 531 16.89 25.12 -7.85
C GLU A 531 18.42 24.97 -7.79
N ALA A 532 19.10 24.91 -8.94
CA ALA A 532 20.56 24.86 -8.97
C ALA A 532 21.19 26.09 -8.28
N ILE A 533 20.64 27.29 -8.53
CA ILE A 533 21.08 28.54 -7.88
C ILE A 533 20.81 28.50 -6.37
N GLU A 534 19.64 28.02 -5.94
CA GLU A 534 19.30 27.88 -4.51
C GLU A 534 20.21 26.87 -3.79
N ASN A 535 20.72 25.87 -4.51
CA ASN A 535 21.76 24.93 -4.01
C ASN A 535 23.20 25.47 -4.16
N GLY A 536 23.37 26.76 -4.50
CA GLY A 536 24.64 27.49 -4.49
C GLY A 536 25.36 27.59 -5.84
N SER A 537 24.71 27.26 -6.96
CA SER A 537 25.27 27.54 -8.29
C SER A 537 25.32 29.05 -8.57
N GLN A 538 26.37 29.49 -9.26
CA GLN A 538 26.39 30.83 -9.87
C GLN A 538 25.36 30.90 -11.01
N LEU A 539 24.92 32.11 -11.34
CA LEU A 539 23.84 32.31 -12.31
C LEU A 539 24.31 31.96 -13.73
N GLU A 540 25.54 32.35 -14.06
CA GLU A 540 26.24 32.12 -15.33
C GLU A 540 26.80 30.69 -15.48
N ALA A 541 26.73 29.87 -14.43
CA ALA A 541 27.34 28.54 -14.42
C ALA A 541 26.72 27.64 -15.50
N GLY A 542 27.54 27.18 -16.44
CA GLY A 542 27.11 26.28 -17.51
C GLY A 542 26.35 26.93 -18.65
N LEU A 543 26.24 28.26 -18.69
CA LEU A 543 25.75 29.01 -19.86
C LEU A 543 26.93 29.39 -20.77
N LYS A 544 26.81 29.12 -22.08
CA LYS A 544 27.85 29.49 -23.05
C LYS A 544 27.97 31.01 -23.24
N GLU A 545 26.82 31.69 -23.34
CA GLU A 545 26.72 33.14 -23.52
C GLU A 545 25.68 33.71 -22.54
N PRO A 546 26.02 33.83 -21.23
CA PRO A 546 25.07 34.15 -20.17
C PRO A 546 24.24 35.42 -20.44
N GLU A 547 24.90 36.50 -20.88
CA GLU A 547 24.24 37.77 -21.18
C GLU A 547 23.20 37.63 -22.29
N LYS A 548 23.53 36.93 -23.39
CA LYS A 548 22.59 36.70 -24.49
C LYS A 548 21.39 35.86 -24.06
N GLU A 549 21.60 34.81 -23.27
CA GLU A 549 20.52 33.95 -22.80
C GLU A 549 19.60 34.67 -21.80
N ILE A 550 20.14 35.55 -20.95
CA ILE A 550 19.34 36.39 -20.05
C ILE A 550 18.58 37.47 -20.82
N HIS A 551 19.18 38.09 -21.83
CA HIS A 551 18.47 39.03 -22.69
C HIS A 551 17.31 38.36 -23.43
N LYS A 552 17.46 37.11 -23.89
CA LYS A 552 16.32 36.34 -24.45
C LYS A 552 15.18 36.17 -23.43
N LEU A 553 15.48 35.95 -22.15
CA LEU A 553 14.44 35.92 -21.11
C LEU A 553 13.75 37.28 -20.97
N PHE A 554 14.52 38.38 -20.94
CA PHE A 554 13.92 39.71 -20.86
C PHE A 554 13.05 40.04 -22.07
N ASP A 555 13.50 39.71 -23.29
CA ASP A 555 12.71 39.88 -24.50
C ASP A 555 11.41 39.05 -24.43
N HIS A 556 11.50 37.80 -23.97
CA HIS A 556 10.33 36.93 -23.80
C HIS A 556 9.32 37.47 -22.77
N LEU A 557 9.81 38.12 -21.71
CA LEU A 557 8.97 38.81 -20.72
C LEU A 557 8.30 40.06 -21.31
N ILE A 558 9.02 40.81 -22.15
CA ILE A 558 8.50 41.98 -22.87
C ILE A 558 7.32 41.58 -23.77
N ASP A 559 7.47 40.46 -24.48
CA ASP A 559 6.43 39.88 -25.33
C ASP A 559 5.18 39.40 -24.57
N GLY A 560 5.19 39.47 -23.23
CA GLY A 560 4.06 39.13 -22.37
C GLY A 560 3.99 37.67 -21.95
N ASN A 561 5.05 36.89 -22.21
CA ASN A 561 5.12 35.50 -21.78
C ASN A 561 5.50 35.40 -20.30
N VAL A 562 5.08 34.30 -19.68
CA VAL A 562 5.33 34.05 -18.25
C VAL A 562 6.73 33.48 -18.06
N ILE A 563 7.49 34.07 -17.15
CA ILE A 563 8.80 33.59 -16.71
C ILE A 563 8.76 33.43 -15.19
N SER A 564 9.50 32.44 -14.68
CA SER A 564 9.64 32.22 -13.24
C SER A 564 10.03 33.51 -12.51
N GLU A 565 9.12 34.05 -11.68
CA GLU A 565 9.38 35.26 -10.88
C GLU A 565 10.57 35.07 -9.94
N LYS A 566 10.74 33.86 -9.39
CA LYS A 566 11.92 33.50 -8.59
C LYS A 566 13.21 33.64 -9.40
N LEU A 567 13.21 33.21 -10.66
CA LEU A 567 14.38 33.35 -11.53
C LEU A 567 14.70 34.82 -11.78
N ILE A 568 13.67 35.64 -12.06
CA ILE A 568 13.85 37.08 -12.27
C ILE A 568 14.40 37.75 -11.00
N ASP A 569 13.93 37.38 -9.80
CA ASP A 569 14.49 37.88 -8.53
C ASP A 569 15.98 37.51 -8.39
N LYS A 570 16.37 36.26 -8.70
CA LYS A 570 17.79 35.86 -8.68
C LYS A 570 18.63 36.66 -9.69
N ILE A 571 18.14 36.84 -10.92
CA ILE A 571 18.80 37.65 -11.95
C ILE A 571 18.97 39.09 -11.46
N SER A 572 17.92 39.70 -10.89
CA SER A 572 17.96 41.09 -10.39
C SER A 572 19.01 41.32 -9.31
N ARG A 573 19.34 40.28 -8.52
CA ARG A 573 20.34 40.34 -7.46
C ARG A 573 21.77 40.09 -7.96
N SER A 574 21.94 39.52 -9.16
CA SER A 574 23.23 39.26 -9.79
C SER A 574 23.79 40.50 -10.52
N GLU A 575 24.90 40.34 -11.24
CA GLU A 575 25.46 41.39 -12.11
C GLU A 575 24.54 41.74 -13.28
N PHE A 576 23.76 40.77 -13.77
CA PHE A 576 22.79 40.92 -14.85
C PHE A 576 21.53 41.72 -14.46
N GLY A 577 21.41 42.11 -13.18
CA GLY A 577 20.42 43.08 -12.72
C GLY A 577 20.74 44.52 -13.11
N ASN A 578 21.90 44.77 -13.70
CA ASN A 578 22.25 46.05 -14.32
C ASN A 578 21.87 46.03 -15.81
N LEU A 579 20.90 46.85 -16.21
CA LEU A 579 20.36 46.82 -17.57
C LEU A 579 21.02 47.80 -18.55
N LEU A 580 22.09 48.49 -18.18
CA LEU A 580 22.71 49.50 -19.05
C LEU A 580 23.16 48.98 -20.42
N THR A 581 23.53 47.70 -20.52
CA THR A 581 23.92 47.05 -21.77
C THR A 581 22.75 46.40 -22.50
N TYR A 582 21.55 46.38 -21.91
CA TYR A 582 20.36 45.75 -22.49
C TYR A 582 19.57 46.75 -23.34
N PRO A 583 19.47 46.55 -24.68
CA PRO A 583 18.90 47.56 -25.59
C PRO A 583 17.42 47.90 -25.33
N ASN A 584 16.62 46.94 -24.86
CA ASN A 584 15.16 47.08 -24.70
C ASN A 584 14.74 47.42 -23.26
N GLN A 585 15.64 47.95 -22.42
CA GLN A 585 15.38 48.21 -20.99
C GLN A 585 14.11 49.04 -20.72
N ALA A 586 13.78 50.02 -21.59
CA ALA A 586 12.62 50.89 -21.41
C ALA A 586 11.29 50.12 -21.39
N ASN A 587 11.17 49.08 -22.21
CA ASN A 587 9.98 48.24 -22.29
C ASN A 587 9.91 47.21 -21.15
N LEU A 588 11.06 46.81 -20.61
CA LEU A 588 11.12 45.79 -19.55
C LEU A 588 10.57 46.31 -18.21
N TRP A 589 10.71 47.61 -17.93
CA TRP A 589 10.29 48.20 -16.66
C TRP A 589 8.82 48.01 -16.30
N GLU A 590 7.93 47.96 -17.29
CA GLU A 590 6.48 47.78 -17.06
C GLU A 590 6.10 46.31 -16.83
N LYS A 591 7.00 45.38 -17.19
CA LYS A 591 6.77 43.94 -17.11
C LYS A 591 7.39 43.31 -15.86
N LEU A 592 8.35 43.97 -15.25
CA LEU A 592 8.97 43.51 -14.00
C LEU A 592 7.98 43.65 -12.82
N PRO A 593 7.91 42.64 -11.93
CA PRO A 593 7.23 42.77 -10.64
C PRO A 593 7.75 43.96 -9.84
N VAL A 594 6.87 44.65 -9.10
CA VAL A 594 7.18 45.92 -8.42
C VAL A 594 8.39 45.82 -7.49
N SER A 595 8.49 44.73 -6.72
CA SER A 595 9.60 44.47 -5.79
C SER A 595 10.95 44.30 -6.51
N ILE A 596 10.94 43.61 -7.65
CA ILE A 596 12.13 43.36 -8.48
C ILE A 596 12.53 44.63 -9.23
N LYS A 597 11.56 45.39 -9.75
CA LYS A 597 11.78 46.63 -10.50
C LYS A 597 12.63 47.63 -9.69
N ASP A 598 12.35 47.81 -8.41
CA ASP A 598 13.12 48.71 -7.54
C ASP A 598 14.59 48.25 -7.39
N ILE A 599 14.83 46.94 -7.25
CA ILE A 599 16.19 46.35 -7.15
C ILE A 599 16.98 46.59 -8.45
N VAL A 600 16.36 46.32 -9.60
CA VAL A 600 16.98 46.49 -10.92
C VAL A 600 17.23 47.97 -11.20
N LEU A 601 16.27 48.86 -10.90
CA LEU A 601 16.44 50.31 -11.03
C LEU A 601 17.56 50.84 -10.12
N LEU A 602 17.66 50.36 -8.88
CA LEU A 602 18.75 50.73 -7.98
C LEU A 602 20.12 50.33 -8.52
N LYS A 603 20.27 49.09 -9.00
CA LYS A 603 21.53 48.61 -9.58
C LYS A 603 21.91 49.36 -10.85
N THR A 604 20.95 49.52 -11.76
CA THR A 604 21.13 50.20 -13.06
C THR A 604 21.47 51.68 -12.84
N SER A 605 20.75 52.38 -11.95
CA SER A 605 21.05 53.78 -11.61
C SER A 605 22.40 53.94 -10.92
N THR A 606 22.75 53.05 -9.98
CA THR A 606 24.06 53.08 -9.30
C THR A 606 25.20 52.88 -10.30
N ALA A 607 25.05 51.93 -11.22
CA ALA A 607 26.03 51.67 -12.28
C ALA A 607 26.18 52.89 -13.20
N LEU A 608 25.07 53.52 -13.60
CA LEU A 608 25.08 54.68 -14.49
C LEU A 608 25.74 55.89 -13.85
N LEU A 609 25.37 56.20 -12.60
CA LEU A 609 25.94 57.31 -11.84
C LEU A 609 27.44 57.09 -11.60
N LYS A 610 27.87 55.86 -11.35
CA LYS A 610 29.29 55.50 -11.22
C LYS A 610 30.06 55.64 -12.54
N GLN A 611 29.48 55.21 -13.67
CA GLN A 611 30.11 55.39 -14.99
C GLN A 611 30.22 56.89 -15.34
N LEU A 612 29.17 57.67 -15.12
CA LEU A 612 29.17 59.12 -15.35
C LEU A 612 30.14 59.88 -14.44
N SER A 613 30.31 59.44 -13.19
CA SER A 613 31.25 60.07 -12.27
C SER A 613 32.71 59.82 -12.65
N GLN A 614 32.99 58.71 -13.33
CA GLN A 614 34.32 58.36 -13.85
C GLN A 614 34.57 58.97 -15.22
N ASN A 615 33.54 59.01 -16.07
CA ASN A 615 33.60 59.55 -17.42
C ASN A 615 32.33 60.37 -17.74
N SER A 616 32.48 61.70 -17.78
CA SER A 616 31.39 62.64 -18.07
C SER A 616 30.88 62.59 -19.51
N THR A 617 31.56 61.87 -20.42
CA THR A 617 31.10 61.65 -21.80
C THR A 617 30.21 60.43 -21.96
N THR A 618 30.00 59.64 -20.91
CA THR A 618 29.10 58.47 -20.93
C THR A 618 27.71 58.89 -21.42
N GLU A 619 27.17 58.17 -22.40
CA GLU A 619 25.83 58.40 -22.92
C GLU A 619 24.78 58.03 -21.87
N ILE A 620 23.73 58.83 -21.78
CA ILE A 620 22.62 58.57 -20.87
C ILE A 620 21.52 57.89 -21.69
N PRO A 621 21.07 56.68 -21.30
CA PRO A 621 19.95 56.04 -21.95
C PRO A 621 18.72 56.95 -21.96
N ASN A 622 18.02 57.03 -23.10
CA ASN A 622 16.79 57.80 -23.23
C ASN A 622 15.63 57.06 -22.54
N ASP A 623 15.61 57.13 -21.20
CA ASP A 623 14.74 56.33 -20.35
C ASP A 623 14.13 57.19 -19.23
N ASN A 624 12.83 57.47 -19.35
CA ASN A 624 12.11 58.32 -18.40
C ASN A 624 12.00 57.67 -17.02
N ILE A 625 11.79 56.35 -16.95
CA ILE A 625 11.59 55.63 -15.68
C ILE A 625 12.90 55.61 -14.89
N LEU A 626 14.03 55.31 -15.54
CA LEU A 626 15.34 55.36 -14.92
C LEU A 626 15.72 56.78 -14.48
N SER A 627 15.45 57.78 -15.33
CA SER A 627 15.73 59.20 -15.04
C SER A 627 14.92 59.74 -13.87
N GLU A 628 13.64 59.35 -13.78
CA GLU A 628 12.77 59.68 -12.66
C GLU A 628 13.25 59.01 -11.37
N TYR A 629 13.59 57.72 -11.43
CA TYR A 629 14.11 56.97 -10.28
C TYR A 629 15.39 57.60 -9.72
N ILE A 630 16.34 57.97 -10.60
CA ILE A 630 17.56 58.68 -10.21
C ILE A 630 17.21 59.97 -9.46
N SER A 631 16.29 60.77 -9.99
CA SER A 631 15.94 62.07 -9.39
C SER A 631 15.28 61.95 -8.01
N ARG A 632 14.46 60.92 -7.80
CA ARG A 632 13.69 60.73 -6.56
C ARG A 632 14.46 59.99 -5.47
N LYS A 633 15.22 58.96 -5.85
CA LYS A 633 15.84 58.00 -4.90
C LYS A 633 17.33 57.82 -5.16
N GLY A 634 17.73 57.51 -6.39
CA GLY A 634 19.13 57.13 -6.70
C GLY A 634 20.16 58.24 -6.41
N ILE A 635 19.78 59.50 -6.59
CA ILE A 635 20.68 60.63 -6.37
C ILE A 635 21.04 60.83 -4.89
N ALA A 636 20.12 60.57 -3.96
CA ALA A 636 20.35 60.80 -2.54
C ALA A 636 21.49 59.90 -2.02
N ASP A 637 21.44 58.59 -2.34
CA ASP A 637 22.48 57.63 -1.98
C ASP A 637 23.81 57.97 -2.64
N PHE A 638 23.79 58.30 -3.93
CA PHE A 638 24.99 58.69 -4.65
C PHE A 638 25.68 59.91 -4.02
N LEU A 639 24.91 60.94 -3.65
CA LEU A 639 25.43 62.14 -3.00
C LEU A 639 25.97 61.84 -1.59
N TYR A 640 25.30 60.98 -0.84
CA TYR A 640 25.74 60.55 0.48
C TYR A 640 27.10 59.84 0.42
N PHE A 641 27.25 58.86 -0.48
CA PHE A 641 28.52 58.12 -0.64
C PHE A 641 29.63 58.97 -1.27
N ASN A 642 29.29 60.05 -1.99
CA ASN A 642 30.25 61.00 -2.55
C ASN A 642 30.37 62.31 -1.75
N ARG A 643 29.99 62.33 -0.46
CA ARG A 643 30.02 63.53 0.42
C ARG A 643 31.40 64.17 0.59
N ASN A 644 32.46 63.47 0.22
CA ASN A 644 33.85 63.97 0.24
C ASN A 644 34.46 64.16 -1.17
N ASN A 645 33.70 63.88 -2.25
CA ASN A 645 34.21 63.83 -3.62
C ASN A 645 33.33 64.65 -4.57
N ILE A 646 33.55 65.96 -4.58
CA ILE A 646 32.74 66.89 -5.37
C ILE A 646 32.98 66.76 -6.88
N LYS A 647 34.19 66.34 -7.28
CA LYS A 647 34.55 66.05 -8.67
C LYS A 647 33.60 65.03 -9.30
N SER A 648 33.17 64.02 -8.52
CA SER A 648 32.25 62.98 -8.98
C SER A 648 30.80 63.46 -9.08
N VAL A 649 30.45 64.53 -8.37
CA VAL A 649 29.08 65.07 -8.30
C VAL A 649 28.80 66.09 -9.40
N ILE A 650 29.79 66.91 -9.78
CA ILE A 650 29.63 67.97 -10.80
C ILE A 650 29.05 67.40 -12.11
N PRO A 651 29.61 66.35 -12.74
CA PRO A 651 29.10 65.82 -14.02
C PRO A 651 27.64 65.36 -13.96
N ILE A 652 27.20 64.86 -12.81
CA ILE A 652 25.83 64.37 -12.61
C ILE A 652 24.84 65.54 -12.69
N PHE A 653 25.10 66.63 -11.97
CA PHE A 653 24.25 67.84 -12.03
C PHE A 653 24.33 68.58 -13.38
N GLU A 654 25.43 68.41 -14.12
CA GLU A 654 25.51 68.90 -15.50
C GLU A 654 24.52 68.16 -16.41
N LYS A 655 24.53 66.82 -16.34
CA LYS A 655 23.82 65.95 -17.27
C LYS A 655 22.35 65.73 -16.94
N PHE A 656 21.97 65.76 -15.66
CA PHE A 656 20.58 65.56 -15.25
C PHE A 656 19.88 66.90 -14.99
N PRO A 657 19.08 67.44 -15.94
CA PRO A 657 18.39 68.72 -15.77
C PRO A 657 17.34 68.72 -14.66
N GLN A 658 16.80 67.56 -14.30
CA GLN A 658 15.77 67.40 -13.28
C GLN A 658 16.27 67.51 -11.83
N LEU A 659 17.59 67.51 -11.61
CA LEU A 659 18.14 67.69 -10.27
C LEU A 659 17.99 69.14 -9.83
N THR A 660 17.49 69.36 -8.62
CA THR A 660 17.11 70.69 -8.13
C THR A 660 18.25 71.37 -7.35
N ASP A 661 18.13 72.68 -7.18
CA ASP A 661 19.02 73.47 -6.32
C ASP A 661 19.07 72.91 -4.88
N ASN A 662 17.93 72.46 -4.35
CA ASN A 662 17.88 71.89 -2.99
C ASN A 662 18.72 70.61 -2.89
N ASN A 663 18.72 69.74 -3.91
CA ASN A 663 19.55 68.54 -3.90
C ASN A 663 21.05 68.90 -3.80
N LEU A 664 21.50 69.90 -4.57
CA LEU A 664 22.89 70.33 -4.53
C LEU A 664 23.22 71.07 -3.22
N ARG A 665 22.35 71.95 -2.76
CA ARG A 665 22.50 72.68 -1.49
C ARG A 665 22.66 71.72 -0.30
N ASP A 666 21.80 70.71 -0.21
CA ASP A 666 21.82 69.75 0.90
C ASP A 666 23.10 68.91 0.87
N TYR A 667 23.57 68.51 -0.33
CA TYR A 667 24.90 67.91 -0.50
C TYR A 667 26.02 68.85 -0.04
N LEU A 668 26.01 70.12 -0.49
CA LEU A 668 27.05 71.10 -0.16
C LEU A 668 27.11 71.37 1.33
N ASN A 669 25.97 71.50 2.01
CA ASN A 669 25.90 71.65 3.47
C ASN A 669 26.63 70.51 4.19
N ASN A 670 26.40 69.28 3.74
CA ASN A 670 26.97 68.06 4.30
C ASN A 670 28.35 67.67 3.73
N PHE A 671 28.89 68.45 2.80
CA PHE A 671 30.18 68.14 2.19
C PHE A 671 31.30 68.21 3.22
N SER A 672 32.04 67.10 3.34
CA SER A 672 33.10 66.90 4.35
C SER A 672 34.50 66.78 3.74
N GLY A 673 34.63 66.93 2.42
CA GLY A 673 35.90 66.81 1.70
C GLY A 673 36.68 68.13 1.60
N GLN A 674 37.79 68.09 0.85
CA GLN A 674 38.51 69.28 0.39
C GLN A 674 38.23 69.49 -1.10
N ILE A 675 38.00 70.74 -1.49
CA ILE A 675 37.80 71.13 -2.89
C ILE A 675 39.08 71.78 -3.44
N ASN A 676 39.53 71.37 -4.62
CA ASN A 676 40.63 72.05 -5.31
C ASN A 676 40.09 73.26 -6.11
N ALA A 677 40.98 74.11 -6.60
CA ALA A 677 40.58 75.32 -7.32
C ALA A 677 39.80 75.02 -8.62
N ILE A 678 40.15 73.95 -9.34
CA ILE A 678 39.54 73.59 -10.63
C ILE A 678 38.09 73.15 -10.41
N ASP A 679 37.88 72.20 -9.50
CA ASP A 679 36.55 71.69 -9.15
C ASP A 679 35.68 72.79 -8.54
N ALA A 680 36.27 73.70 -7.74
CA ALA A 680 35.57 74.87 -7.21
C ALA A 680 35.08 75.80 -8.32
N THR A 681 35.93 76.15 -9.28
CA THR A 681 35.52 76.97 -10.43
C THR A 681 34.43 76.28 -11.26
N GLN A 682 34.55 74.97 -11.53
CA GLN A 682 33.54 74.22 -12.27
C GLN A 682 32.19 74.17 -11.55
N LEU A 683 32.20 73.92 -10.24
CA LEU A 683 31.02 73.96 -9.39
C LEU A 683 30.35 75.34 -9.43
N GLY A 684 31.13 76.41 -9.28
CA GLY A 684 30.62 77.79 -9.33
C GLY A 684 29.95 78.10 -10.67
N LYS A 685 30.58 77.72 -11.79
CA LYS A 685 30.01 77.86 -13.15
C LYS A 685 28.72 77.04 -13.33
N LEU A 686 28.68 75.82 -12.81
CA LEU A 686 27.49 74.98 -12.80
C LEU A 686 26.33 75.67 -12.06
N ILE A 687 26.58 76.15 -10.84
CA ILE A 687 25.60 76.85 -10.00
C ILE A 687 25.08 78.10 -10.71
N ALA A 688 25.98 78.91 -11.29
CA ALA A 688 25.63 80.12 -12.03
C ALA A 688 24.75 79.81 -13.25
N ARG A 689 25.15 78.81 -14.06
CA ARG A 689 24.43 78.39 -15.27
C ARG A 689 23.04 77.84 -14.95
N LYS A 690 22.91 77.04 -13.88
CA LYS A 690 21.64 76.45 -13.44
C LYS A 690 20.78 77.40 -12.59
N ARG A 691 21.30 78.60 -12.25
CA ARG A 691 20.67 79.60 -11.38
C ARG A 691 20.29 79.06 -9.99
N PHE A 692 21.18 78.27 -9.40
CA PHE A 692 20.98 77.63 -8.10
C PHE A 692 21.34 78.58 -6.94
N SER A 693 20.44 79.53 -6.65
CA SER A 693 20.63 80.58 -5.65
C SER A 693 20.85 80.06 -4.22
N ASN A 694 20.17 78.97 -3.82
CA ASN A 694 20.36 78.43 -2.47
C ASN A 694 21.74 77.77 -2.33
N SER A 695 22.19 77.04 -3.35
CA SER A 695 23.55 76.50 -3.40
C SER A 695 24.58 77.62 -3.37
N ALA A 696 24.37 78.73 -4.10
CA ALA A 696 25.26 79.90 -4.05
C ALA A 696 25.37 80.48 -2.64
N SER A 697 24.26 80.58 -1.90
CA SER A 697 24.24 81.02 -0.50
C SER A 697 25.01 80.07 0.42
N THR A 698 24.91 78.75 0.21
CA THR A 698 25.73 77.76 0.93
C THR A 698 27.21 77.87 0.59
N ILE A 699 27.57 78.15 -0.67
CA ILE A 699 28.97 78.42 -1.04
C ILE A 699 29.48 79.66 -0.30
N ASN A 700 28.67 80.72 -0.21
CA ASN A 700 29.04 81.94 0.48
C ASN A 700 29.34 81.72 1.97
N SER A 701 28.55 80.88 2.66
CA SER A 701 28.79 80.57 4.08
C SER A 701 30.03 79.69 4.30
N LYS A 702 30.42 78.87 3.31
CA LYS A 702 31.63 78.03 3.35
C LYS A 702 32.89 78.73 2.85
N ALA A 703 32.76 79.79 2.08
CA ALA A 703 33.88 80.53 1.52
C ALA A 703 34.64 81.33 2.59
N SER A 704 35.96 81.22 2.56
CA SER A 704 36.86 82.06 3.35
C SER A 704 37.99 82.59 2.48
N LYS A 705 38.75 83.58 2.97
CA LYS A 705 39.88 84.16 2.22
C LYS A 705 40.97 83.13 1.87
N THR A 706 41.08 82.06 2.67
CA THR A 706 42.19 81.10 2.62
C THR A 706 41.82 79.75 2.00
N ASN A 707 40.53 79.50 1.71
CA ASN A 707 40.08 78.23 1.15
C ASN A 707 39.66 78.34 -0.32
N ASN A 708 39.56 77.20 -1.00
CA ASN A 708 39.27 77.16 -2.43
C ASN A 708 37.79 77.41 -2.78
N TRP A 709 36.88 77.40 -1.81
CA TRP A 709 35.46 77.75 -2.03
C TRP A 709 35.27 79.16 -2.59
N ARG A 710 36.24 80.06 -2.34
CA ARG A 710 36.27 81.40 -2.96
C ARG A 710 36.24 81.39 -4.49
N PHE A 711 36.82 80.36 -5.12
CA PHE A 711 36.81 80.22 -6.58
C PHE A 711 35.44 79.82 -7.10
N ALA A 712 34.67 79.03 -6.35
CA ALA A 712 33.27 78.75 -6.66
C ALA A 712 32.40 79.99 -6.47
N LEU A 713 32.58 80.71 -5.35
CA LEU A 713 31.84 81.92 -5.02
C LEU A 713 32.01 83.00 -6.10
N ALA A 714 33.23 83.18 -6.62
CA ALA A 714 33.49 84.18 -7.66
C ALA A 714 32.67 83.97 -8.94
N GLU A 715 32.35 82.73 -9.28
CA GLU A 715 31.59 82.38 -10.49
C GLU A 715 30.07 82.50 -10.28
N CYS A 716 29.57 82.33 -9.05
CA CYS A 716 28.12 82.33 -8.74
C CYS A 716 27.65 83.48 -7.84
N CYS A 717 28.51 84.45 -7.50
CA CYS A 717 28.18 85.55 -6.58
C CYS A 717 27.03 86.43 -7.06
N ASN A 718 26.78 86.49 -8.37
CA ASN A 718 25.67 87.24 -8.96
C ASN A 718 24.29 86.72 -8.52
N LEU A 719 24.18 85.46 -8.10
CA LEU A 719 22.94 84.85 -7.61
C LEU A 719 22.58 85.22 -6.16
N LEU A 720 23.50 85.83 -5.41
CA LEU A 720 23.29 86.24 -4.03
C LEU A 720 22.49 87.55 -3.96
N ASP A 721 21.71 87.72 -2.89
CA ASP A 721 21.08 89.01 -2.60
C ASP A 721 22.10 90.08 -2.16
N PHE A 722 21.67 91.33 -2.21
CA PHE A 722 22.53 92.50 -1.96
C PHE A 722 23.21 92.46 -0.59
N TRP A 723 22.49 92.10 0.48
CA TRP A 723 23.03 92.08 1.83
C TRP A 723 23.98 90.89 2.00
N THR A 724 23.64 89.73 1.45
CA THR A 724 24.48 88.52 1.51
C THR A 724 25.81 88.69 0.77
N LYS A 725 25.84 89.41 -0.36
CA LYS A 725 27.08 89.80 -1.06
C LYS A 725 28.01 90.66 -0.17
N LEU A 726 27.41 91.57 0.61
CA LEU A 726 28.13 92.58 1.38
C LEU A 726 28.57 92.14 2.78
N PHE A 727 27.77 91.30 3.43
CA PHE A 727 28.12 90.69 4.71
C PHE A 727 28.97 89.42 4.56
N SER A 728 29.31 89.03 3.32
CA SER A 728 30.20 87.89 3.06
C SER A 728 31.59 88.12 3.68
N PRO A 729 32.19 87.13 4.37
CA PRO A 729 33.57 87.23 4.87
C PRO A 729 34.61 87.39 3.74
N TYR A 730 34.20 87.16 2.48
CA TYR A 730 34.97 87.36 1.26
C TYR A 730 34.71 88.75 0.61
N SER A 731 34.07 89.71 1.31
CA SER A 731 33.80 91.07 0.85
C SER A 731 35.09 91.91 0.69
N GLY A 732 35.91 91.57 -0.30
CA GLY A 732 36.92 92.44 -0.88
C GLY A 732 36.37 93.18 -2.11
N SER A 733 37.23 93.98 -2.75
CA SER A 733 36.97 94.77 -3.96
C SER A 733 36.24 94.01 -5.09
N LEU A 734 36.36 92.67 -5.10
CA LEU A 734 35.83 91.76 -6.12
C LEU A 734 34.32 91.45 -5.99
N LEU A 735 33.74 91.51 -4.79
CA LEU A 735 32.29 91.32 -4.61
C LEU A 735 31.54 92.65 -4.64
N SER A 736 32.17 93.74 -4.18
CA SER A 736 31.60 95.09 -4.27
C SER A 736 31.49 95.57 -5.71
N SER A 737 32.32 95.09 -6.64
CA SER A 737 32.20 95.36 -8.09
C SER A 737 31.04 94.64 -8.76
N SER A 738 30.45 93.61 -8.12
CA SER A 738 29.25 92.92 -8.62
C SER A 738 27.94 93.62 -8.28
N ILE A 739 28.00 94.69 -7.45
CA ILE A 739 26.85 95.49 -7.06
C ILE A 739 26.60 96.55 -8.11
N THR A 740 25.41 96.53 -8.69
CA THR A 740 24.98 97.54 -9.64
C THR A 740 24.58 98.84 -8.95
N GLN A 741 24.67 99.97 -9.68
CA GLN A 741 24.21 101.26 -9.17
C GLN A 741 22.73 101.20 -8.75
N ASP A 742 21.88 100.49 -9.51
CA ASP A 742 20.47 100.30 -9.18
C ASP A 742 20.24 99.50 -7.89
N GLU A 743 20.99 98.41 -7.69
CA GLU A 743 20.91 97.63 -6.45
C GLU A 743 21.31 98.48 -5.23
N TRP A 744 22.35 99.31 -5.34
CA TRP A 744 22.76 100.20 -4.25
C TRP A 744 21.67 101.24 -3.93
N TRP A 745 21.11 101.91 -4.95
CA TRP A 745 20.05 102.91 -4.76
C TRP A 745 18.80 102.31 -4.12
N ARG A 746 18.35 101.14 -4.60
CA ARG A 746 17.16 100.46 -4.07
C ARG A 746 17.32 100.05 -2.60
N ASN A 747 18.45 99.41 -2.26
CA ASN A 747 18.68 98.97 -0.87
C ASN A 747 18.96 100.15 0.08
N MET A 748 19.51 101.25 -0.42
CA MET A 748 19.66 102.49 0.35
C MET A 748 18.30 103.12 0.64
N GLU A 749 17.41 103.19 -0.36
CA GLU A 749 16.04 103.70 -0.23
C GLU A 749 15.23 102.86 0.76
N GLU A 750 15.21 101.54 0.62
CA GLU A 750 14.57 100.62 1.56
C GLU A 750 15.08 100.82 2.99
N LEU A 751 16.40 100.95 3.17
CA LEU A 751 16.99 101.18 4.49
C LEU A 751 16.62 102.55 5.07
N ILE A 752 16.60 103.62 4.27
CA ILE A 752 16.18 104.94 4.75
C ILE A 752 14.72 104.94 5.17
N ILE A 753 13.86 104.25 4.41
CA ILE A 753 12.43 104.09 4.75
C ILE A 753 12.28 103.33 6.08
N GLU A 754 13.07 102.27 6.29
CA GLU A 754 13.10 101.52 7.54
C GLU A 754 13.53 102.40 8.73
N LEU A 755 14.60 103.18 8.57
CA LEU A 755 15.15 104.04 9.62
C LEU A 755 14.23 105.24 9.94
N TYR A 756 13.48 105.75 8.95
CA TYR A 756 12.63 106.93 9.07
C TYR A 756 11.21 106.66 8.57
N SER A 757 10.54 105.72 9.25
CA SER A 757 9.20 105.21 8.88
C SER A 757 8.02 106.12 9.25
N ASN A 758 8.25 107.22 9.97
CA ASN A 758 7.21 108.19 10.35
C ASN A 758 7.48 109.59 9.78
N GLY A 759 6.40 110.34 9.50
CA GLY A 759 6.49 111.63 8.80
C GLY A 759 7.30 112.68 9.56
N THR A 760 7.23 112.69 10.90
CA THR A 760 7.96 113.65 11.73
C THR A 760 9.47 113.44 11.68
N SER A 761 9.94 112.19 11.76
CA SER A 761 11.36 111.87 11.69
C SER A 761 11.93 112.12 10.29
N LEU A 762 11.17 111.78 9.24
CA LEU A 762 11.47 112.09 7.84
C LEU A 762 11.67 113.60 7.62
N THR A 763 10.67 114.42 7.98
CA THR A 763 10.74 115.87 7.78
C THR A 763 11.91 116.48 8.56
N THR A 764 12.17 115.97 9.76
CA THR A 764 13.27 116.42 10.61
C THR A 764 14.63 116.11 9.98
N ILE A 765 14.85 114.88 9.52
CA ILE A 765 16.13 114.51 8.91
C ILE A 765 16.34 115.18 7.55
N TRP A 766 15.27 115.34 6.76
CA TRP A 766 15.30 116.06 5.48
C TRP A 766 15.73 117.53 5.66
N LYS A 767 15.13 118.23 6.63
CA LYS A 767 15.51 119.60 6.98
C LYS A 767 16.95 119.70 7.47
N LYS A 768 17.37 118.79 8.35
CA LYS A 768 18.76 118.75 8.85
C LYS A 768 19.78 118.53 7.74
N ALA A 769 19.42 117.78 6.70
CA ALA A 769 20.27 117.55 5.53
C ALA A 769 20.34 118.74 4.55
N GLY A 770 19.65 119.85 4.83
CA GLY A 770 19.58 121.04 3.99
C GLY A 770 18.36 121.10 3.06
N GLY A 771 17.46 120.11 3.15
CA GLY A 771 16.22 120.07 2.38
C GLY A 771 15.17 121.05 2.92
N LYS A 772 14.28 121.52 2.04
CA LYS A 772 13.14 122.37 2.42
C LYS A 772 11.89 121.50 2.55
N GLU A 773 11.05 121.77 3.53
CA GLU A 773 9.80 121.02 3.75
C GLU A 773 8.84 121.10 2.56
N SER A 774 8.84 122.23 1.84
CA SER A 774 8.08 122.42 0.61
C SER A 774 8.49 121.48 -0.53
N GLN A 775 9.61 120.76 -0.40
CA GLN A 775 10.07 119.76 -1.36
C GLN A 775 9.47 118.37 -1.09
N LEU A 776 8.86 118.16 0.07
CA LEU A 776 8.21 116.90 0.45
C LEU A 776 6.77 116.87 -0.10
N LEU A 777 6.34 115.71 -0.58
CA LEU A 777 4.95 115.51 -1.01
C LEU A 777 4.01 115.61 0.19
N MET A 778 3.06 116.55 0.12
CA MET A 778 2.01 116.70 1.12
C MET A 778 0.99 115.55 0.99
N ASN A 779 0.53 114.99 2.12
CA ASN A 779 -0.47 113.91 2.20
C ASN A 779 -0.07 112.55 1.59
N ALA A 780 1.23 112.22 1.56
CA ALA A 780 1.73 110.90 1.16
C ALA A 780 2.26 110.10 2.38
N SER A 781 2.33 108.77 2.25
CA SER A 781 2.99 107.93 3.26
C SER A 781 4.49 108.24 3.31
N PRO A 782 5.17 108.11 4.47
CA PRO A 782 6.62 108.35 4.58
C PRO A 782 7.46 107.58 3.55
N ALA A 783 7.07 106.35 3.22
CA ALA A 783 7.71 105.56 2.16
C ALA A 783 7.57 106.21 0.78
N ASN A 784 6.36 106.68 0.41
CA ASN A 784 6.13 107.36 -0.86
C ASN A 784 6.86 108.71 -0.94
N VAL A 785 6.95 109.42 0.19
CA VAL A 785 7.74 110.66 0.28
C VAL A 785 9.22 110.35 0.07
N TRP A 786 9.77 109.31 0.73
CA TRP A 786 11.15 108.89 0.53
C TRP A 786 11.45 108.46 -0.91
N ASN A 787 10.57 107.65 -1.52
CA ASN A 787 10.73 107.22 -2.90
C ASN A 787 10.79 108.42 -3.86
N ASP A 788 9.88 109.40 -3.70
CA ASP A 788 9.86 110.61 -4.52
C ASP A 788 11.12 111.46 -4.33
N VAL A 789 11.51 111.75 -3.08
CA VAL A 789 12.67 112.62 -2.84
C VAL A 789 14.00 111.95 -3.17
N LEU A 790 14.14 110.64 -2.96
CA LEU A 790 15.34 109.89 -3.32
C LEU A 790 15.44 109.71 -4.84
N TYR A 791 14.32 109.51 -5.54
CA TYR A 791 14.27 109.54 -7.00
C TYR A 791 14.70 110.91 -7.56
N LYS A 792 14.18 112.00 -7.00
CA LYS A 792 14.55 113.37 -7.37
C LYS A 792 16.02 113.68 -7.05
N LEU A 793 16.54 113.20 -5.91
CA LEU A 793 17.95 113.29 -5.54
C LEU A 793 18.86 112.51 -6.49
N ARG A 794 18.46 111.28 -6.87
CA ARG A 794 19.18 110.44 -7.83
C ARG A 794 19.34 111.11 -9.20
N ARG A 795 18.34 111.90 -9.60
CA ARG A 795 18.35 112.67 -10.87
C ARG A 795 18.95 114.08 -10.74
N GLY A 796 19.44 114.48 -9.57
CA GLY A 796 20.05 115.80 -9.36
C GLY A 796 19.06 116.96 -9.43
N GLN A 797 17.77 116.74 -9.14
CA GLN A 797 16.73 117.77 -9.26
C GLN A 797 16.72 118.78 -8.10
N PHE A 798 17.51 118.55 -7.05
CA PHE A 798 17.68 119.48 -5.94
C PHE A 798 19.03 120.21 -6.03
N LYS A 799 19.02 121.53 -5.86
CA LYS A 799 20.23 122.38 -5.84
C LYS A 799 20.89 122.46 -4.47
N ASP A 800 20.07 122.46 -3.41
CA ASP A 800 20.49 122.79 -2.04
C ASP A 800 20.84 121.54 -1.19
N ILE A 801 20.50 120.34 -1.67
CA ILE A 801 20.70 119.07 -0.96
C ILE A 801 21.16 117.98 -1.93
N THR A 802 22.16 117.20 -1.52
CA THR A 802 22.63 116.00 -2.24
C THR A 802 22.34 114.75 -1.41
N VAL A 803 22.34 113.58 -2.05
CA VAL A 803 22.16 112.32 -1.30
C VAL A 803 23.30 112.10 -0.30
N ASN A 804 24.50 112.65 -0.57
CA ASN A 804 25.62 112.61 0.37
C ASN A 804 25.38 113.51 1.60
N ASN A 805 24.71 114.66 1.43
CA ASN A 805 24.30 115.51 2.57
C ASN A 805 23.29 114.77 3.46
N LEU A 806 22.31 114.10 2.83
CA LEU A 806 21.33 113.29 3.53
C LEU A 806 21.98 112.13 4.30
N LEU A 807 22.80 111.33 3.63
CA LEU A 807 23.52 110.22 4.27
C LEU A 807 24.46 110.69 5.40
N LYS A 808 25.09 111.86 5.29
CA LYS A 808 25.93 112.43 6.37
C LYS A 808 25.11 112.74 7.63
N GLU A 809 23.91 113.30 7.48
CA GLU A 809 23.04 113.57 8.63
C GLU A 809 22.47 112.27 9.22
N ILE A 810 22.10 111.30 8.38
CA ILE A 810 21.64 109.99 8.86
C ILE A 810 22.77 109.28 9.63
N LYS A 811 24.04 109.42 9.21
CA LYS A 811 25.20 108.88 9.92
C LYS A 811 25.32 109.40 11.36
N LYS A 812 24.92 110.64 11.64
CA LYS A 812 24.97 111.19 13.01
C LYS A 812 24.03 110.45 13.97
N GLN A 813 22.95 109.86 13.46
CA GLN A 813 21.93 109.18 14.25
C GLN A 813 22.07 107.65 14.20
N TYR A 814 22.42 107.11 13.03
CA TYR A 814 22.46 105.67 12.77
C TYR A 814 23.83 105.18 12.29
N GLY A 815 24.92 105.90 12.61
CA GLY A 815 26.28 105.54 12.21
C GLY A 815 26.77 104.19 12.74
N GLU A 816 26.21 103.73 13.84
CA GLU A 816 26.48 102.41 14.43
C GLU A 816 25.60 101.29 13.84
N ASN A 817 24.58 101.61 13.04
CA ASN A 817 23.79 100.59 12.33
C ASN A 817 24.65 99.97 11.21
N GLN A 818 24.87 98.65 11.28
CA GLN A 818 25.77 97.94 10.36
C GLN A 818 25.34 98.03 8.90
N LYS A 819 24.05 97.86 8.58
CA LYS A 819 23.52 98.00 7.22
C LYS A 819 23.75 99.42 6.70
N PHE A 820 23.51 100.42 7.54
CA PHE A 820 23.70 101.83 7.18
C PHE A 820 25.18 102.17 6.96
N LYS A 821 26.07 101.69 7.83
CA LYS A 821 27.52 101.87 7.70
C LYS A 821 28.02 101.35 6.36
N ILE A 822 27.54 100.19 5.93
CA ILE A 822 27.89 99.59 4.63
C ILE A 822 27.36 100.44 3.46
N ILE A 823 26.07 100.81 3.47
CA ILE A 823 25.48 101.69 2.44
C ILE A 823 26.25 103.02 2.36
N TYR A 824 26.57 103.59 3.52
CA TYR A 824 27.34 104.81 3.65
C TYR A 824 28.74 104.65 3.08
N ASP A 825 29.48 103.61 3.41
CA ASP A 825 30.86 103.43 2.93
C ASP A 825 30.92 103.16 1.41
N LEU A 826 29.98 102.37 0.88
CA LEU A 826 29.84 102.11 -0.55
C LEU A 826 29.42 103.33 -1.37
N ARG A 827 28.87 104.36 -0.72
CA ARG A 827 28.37 105.57 -1.39
C ARG A 827 29.43 106.21 -2.31
N LYS A 828 30.72 106.09 -1.98
CA LYS A 828 31.83 106.64 -2.77
C LYS A 828 31.95 106.01 -4.16
N ASN A 829 31.45 104.78 -4.32
CA ASN A 829 31.50 104.04 -5.59
C ASN A 829 30.32 104.40 -6.51
N PHE A 830 29.22 104.92 -5.96
CA PHE A 830 27.95 105.11 -6.68
C PHE A 830 27.45 106.56 -6.73
N ILE A 831 27.99 107.45 -5.89
CA ILE A 831 27.73 108.88 -5.92
C ILE A 831 28.94 109.58 -6.54
N LYS A 832 28.74 110.29 -7.66
CA LYS A 832 29.78 111.15 -8.24
C LYS A 832 30.02 112.35 -7.31
N HIS A 833 31.29 112.62 -6.99
CA HIS A 833 31.69 113.83 -6.26
C HIS A 833 31.40 115.07 -7.12
N ASN A 834 30.36 115.81 -6.76
CA ASN A 834 30.23 117.23 -7.08
C ASN A 834 30.15 118.00 -5.75
#